data_AF-A0AAT9GV40-F1
#
_entry.id   AF-A0AAT9GV40-F1
#
_cell.length_a   1.000
_cell.length_b   1.000
_cell.length_c   1.000
_cell.angle_alpha   90.00
_cell.angle_beta   90.00
_cell.angle_gamma   90.00
#
_symmetry.space_group_name_H-M   'P 1'
#
loop_
_entity.id
_entity.type
_entity.pdbx_description
1 polymer ?
#
loop_
_entity_poly.entity_id
_entity_poly.type
_entity_poly.pdbx_seq_one_letter_code
_entity_poly.pdbx_strand_id
1 'polypeptide(L)'
;MIRKISYFVMILLLLQILLSFPLLKAQSQINVNFTVTSNGLVTIFLAGLPENNTITLHYGIENGPQQAWIEIFNKEMVWNGENFSATIGPFKNGTWIAWVFYDNTTGQWINYQNHPFWNWNLEVNPPNVGYTYATVLQNGSILITMIGRAPDEIDIHYGLTTGPQTGLPWSNITDELMSYNPLWGNYTIMIGPFKPGQWVQWVYHDLTLNQWIHNVSGTNFAIQDVYSPIIFLNATYNKYVYVEGQNAIISILINNLYGQTVSSTFSLSIQGVNYNYQETLSPGYNEVNLTLNTQNIPQGIYYPVLFIYVNSSLQREVTLPALYILNVTGKKPLSLVIVWNMHQPLYIAPNGTWEQPWVFLHTGQDFVWNGSLVGAYELQALFINEFNVSVTIDFTPVLLYQWETILHEKNYTFTSNFGLNVTHDVEAVNFTLNLYKKLVEEGKVEVLTVPFYHPLQPLLLSDGYWSDVVSQVLMGENMTYQVFGVKANGTWTPEMAFCMGLVGIYNESNISFTILDEQAFLPYATLVKGTINPDEPFIVENNLGQTILVLFRNTTLSNEFGFLLFSQSPQLTARELIQQLAEIYMYNPGGIVTVALDGENPLIFNPTTGPEDLYAIYKTLSEYQGQWLITQTASQALLTHKPTAVITNLPVSSWDLNLDYWNNGYPGKIEIWQNLSVAREYLIAYTIALGANISPVVYLPFDKTPNSTNLLDTLWNYLYVAEGSDWTWQTGPPANGPIWFKEQALLYTSTIVSIIKHQFSLIKLEEAKLDGGNLKLEINNENNNTFYLVLVINYGNTHIATPVTLYPGMNKIKVKLSTSKPISMNSVIEISLYSPVKEWEVGLTLIPLSQYGFLVQSYNVTVGISSDSQQQPLFILASIILLPILAIIIIKRYL
;
A
#
# COMPACT_ATOMS: atom_id res chain seq x y z
N MET A 1 7.84 34.80 46.41
CA MET A 1 8.40 33.44 46.50
C MET A 1 8.34 32.65 45.19
N ILE A 2 7.46 32.98 44.24
CA ILE A 2 7.34 32.28 42.95
C ILE A 2 8.40 32.71 41.91
N ARG A 3 8.97 33.92 42.00
CA ARG A 3 10.03 34.41 41.09
C ARG A 3 11.45 33.86 41.36
N LYS A 4 11.70 33.21 42.49
CA LYS A 4 12.99 32.55 42.79
C LYS A 4 13.00 31.06 42.45
N ILE A 5 11.83 30.48 42.15
CA ILE A 5 11.71 29.10 41.67
C ILE A 5 11.86 29.06 40.15
N SER A 6 11.43 30.12 39.44
CA SER A 6 11.60 30.23 37.98
C SER A 6 13.06 30.29 37.52
N TYR A 7 13.96 30.91 38.31
CA TYR A 7 15.40 30.93 37.99
C TYR A 7 16.10 29.61 38.31
N PHE A 8 15.61 28.85 39.29
CA PHE A 8 16.18 27.53 39.62
C PHE A 8 15.71 26.46 38.61
N VAL A 9 14.46 26.55 38.15
CA VAL A 9 13.91 25.68 37.11
C VAL A 9 14.49 26.00 35.73
N MET A 10 14.76 27.27 35.41
CA MET A 10 15.41 27.65 34.15
C MET A 10 16.90 27.24 34.11
N ILE A 11 17.62 27.25 35.24
CA ILE A 11 18.99 26.72 35.33
C ILE A 11 19.01 25.18 35.27
N LEU A 12 17.99 24.49 35.80
CA LEU A 12 17.85 23.03 35.68
C LEU A 12 17.41 22.57 34.27
N LEU A 13 16.58 23.35 33.57
CA LEU A 13 16.21 23.10 32.17
C LEU A 13 17.35 23.43 31.20
N LEU A 14 18.16 24.47 31.47
CA LEU A 14 19.39 24.71 30.70
C LEU A 14 20.48 23.67 30.99
N LEU A 15 20.49 23.03 32.17
CA LEU A 15 21.35 21.86 32.42
C LEU A 15 20.83 20.58 31.74
N GLN A 16 19.52 20.41 31.54
CA GLN A 16 18.96 19.26 30.80
C GLN A 16 19.10 19.40 29.28
N ILE A 17 19.08 20.63 28.75
CA ILE A 17 19.33 20.90 27.31
C ILE A 17 20.84 20.83 26.98
N LEU A 18 21.72 20.90 27.98
CA LEU A 18 23.15 20.56 27.85
C LEU A 18 23.49 19.09 28.18
N LEU A 19 22.51 18.29 28.62
CA LEU A 19 22.66 16.85 28.92
C LEU A 19 21.81 15.93 28.03
N SER A 20 21.22 16.50 26.97
CA SER A 20 20.54 15.76 25.88
C SER A 20 21.13 16.11 24.51
N PHE A 21 22.44 16.40 24.48
CA PHE A 21 23.21 15.78 23.40
C PHE A 21 23.10 14.26 23.64
N PRO A 22 22.93 13.40 22.62
CA PRO A 22 23.39 12.05 22.82
C PRO A 22 24.82 12.22 23.33
N LEU A 23 25.13 11.65 24.50
CA LEU A 23 26.51 11.27 24.70
C LEU A 23 26.84 10.57 23.39
N LEU A 24 27.75 11.15 22.61
CA LEU A 24 28.70 10.33 21.90
C LEU A 24 29.32 9.49 23.03
N LYS A 25 28.62 8.41 23.41
CA LYS A 25 29.28 7.19 23.79
C LYS A 25 30.24 7.04 22.64
N ALA A 26 31.52 7.24 22.94
CA ALA A 26 32.55 6.65 22.13
C ALA A 26 32.07 5.23 21.91
N GLN A 27 31.51 4.97 20.73
CA GLN A 27 31.00 3.67 20.37
C GLN A 27 32.24 2.82 20.56
N SER A 28 32.23 1.94 21.55
CA SER A 28 33.32 0.99 21.73
C SER A 28 33.45 0.35 20.36
N GLN A 29 34.56 0.65 19.69
CA GLN A 29 34.70 0.35 18.28
C GLN A 29 34.56 -1.16 18.15
N ILE A 30 33.42 -1.61 17.62
CA ILE A 30 33.12 -3.02 17.50
C ILE A 30 34.20 -3.58 16.57
N ASN A 31 34.97 -4.53 17.09
CA ASN A 31 36.06 -5.13 16.36
C ASN A 31 35.73 -6.59 16.09
N VAL A 32 35.73 -6.96 14.82
CA VAL A 32 35.41 -8.31 14.36
C VAL A 32 36.64 -8.88 13.69
N ASN A 33 37.12 -9.98 14.25
CA ASN A 33 38.23 -10.75 13.70
C ASN A 33 37.78 -12.19 13.47
N PHE A 34 38.51 -12.92 12.64
CA PHE A 34 38.26 -14.34 12.45
C PHE A 34 39.55 -15.09 12.12
N THR A 35 39.53 -16.40 12.32
CA THR A 35 40.59 -17.30 11.85
C THR A 35 39.99 -18.41 11.00
N VAL A 36 40.76 -18.85 10.01
CA VAL A 36 40.36 -19.92 9.08
C VAL A 36 41.40 -21.03 9.15
N THR A 37 40.94 -22.26 9.28
CA THR A 37 41.82 -23.43 9.23
C THR A 37 41.87 -24.02 7.82
N SER A 38 42.94 -24.76 7.52
CA SER A 38 43.07 -25.48 6.23
C SER A 38 41.97 -26.51 5.97
N ASN A 39 41.26 -26.96 7.02
CA ASN A 39 40.12 -27.88 6.93
C ASN A 39 38.77 -27.16 6.82
N GLY A 40 38.75 -25.82 6.68
CA GLY A 40 37.54 -25.04 6.46
C GLY A 40 36.73 -24.68 7.71
N LEU A 41 37.28 -24.87 8.92
CA LEU A 41 36.68 -24.31 10.14
C LEU A 41 37.00 -22.82 10.24
N VAL A 42 35.97 -22.01 10.53
CA VAL A 42 36.08 -20.56 10.71
C VAL A 42 35.70 -20.21 12.13
N THR A 43 36.59 -19.53 12.87
CA THR A 43 36.28 -19.01 14.21
C THR A 43 36.14 -17.51 14.14
N ILE A 44 34.96 -16.98 14.48
CA ILE A 44 34.65 -15.56 14.46
C ILE A 44 34.71 -15.02 15.88
N PHE A 45 35.31 -13.85 16.04
CA PHE A 45 35.48 -13.13 17.29
C PHE A 45 34.83 -11.75 17.20
N LEU A 46 34.08 -11.37 18.23
CA LEU A 46 33.43 -10.07 18.37
C LEU A 46 33.85 -9.43 19.70
N ALA A 47 34.52 -8.29 19.61
CA ALA A 47 34.97 -7.49 20.76
C ALA A 47 34.27 -6.13 20.78
N GLY A 48 34.27 -5.48 21.95
CA GLY A 48 33.66 -4.16 22.16
C GLY A 48 32.24 -4.19 22.74
N LEU A 49 31.74 -5.37 23.11
CA LEU A 49 30.47 -5.55 23.83
C LEU A 49 30.71 -5.99 25.29
N PRO A 50 29.79 -5.67 26.22
CA PRO A 50 29.88 -6.14 27.61
C PRO A 50 29.82 -7.67 27.75
N GLU A 51 30.58 -8.23 28.70
CA GLU A 51 30.67 -9.68 28.93
C GLU A 51 29.33 -10.35 29.32
N ASN A 52 28.39 -9.55 29.84
CA ASN A 52 27.07 -10.03 30.28
C ASN A 52 26.03 -10.05 29.15
N ASN A 53 26.37 -9.58 27.95
CA ASN A 53 25.46 -9.66 26.81
C ASN A 53 25.37 -11.10 26.30
N THR A 54 24.24 -11.43 25.68
CA THR A 54 24.01 -12.71 25.01
C THR A 54 23.98 -12.48 23.51
N ILE A 55 24.95 -13.01 22.77
CA ILE A 55 25.14 -12.72 21.35
C ILE A 55 24.88 -13.96 20.50
N THR A 56 24.07 -13.80 19.46
CA THR A 56 23.87 -14.81 18.42
C THR A 56 24.62 -14.41 17.16
N LEU A 57 25.52 -15.27 16.68
CA LEU A 57 26.07 -15.20 15.35
C LEU A 57 25.01 -15.71 14.37
N HIS A 58 24.51 -14.83 13.52
CA HIS A 58 23.61 -15.16 12.43
C HIS A 58 24.42 -15.22 11.14
N TYR A 59 24.49 -16.37 10.49
CA TYR A 59 25.36 -16.56 9.33
C TYR A 59 24.69 -17.38 8.24
N GLY A 60 25.12 -17.19 6.99
CA GLY A 60 24.59 -17.91 5.85
C GLY A 60 25.63 -18.22 4.79
N ILE A 61 25.25 -19.11 3.88
CA ILE A 61 26.01 -19.42 2.65
C ILE A 61 25.41 -18.58 1.52
N GLU A 62 26.25 -17.94 0.73
CA GLU A 62 25.85 -17.07 -0.39
C GLU A 62 26.54 -17.49 -1.70
N ASN A 63 26.03 -17.05 -2.85
CA ASN A 63 26.64 -17.31 -4.16
C ASN A 63 27.79 -16.36 -4.50
N GLY A 64 28.13 -15.45 -3.58
CA GLY A 64 29.14 -14.42 -3.70
C GLY A 64 28.86 -13.29 -2.70
N PRO A 65 29.82 -12.38 -2.49
CA PRO A 65 29.73 -11.36 -1.45
C PRO A 65 28.47 -10.51 -1.59
N GLN A 66 27.73 -10.35 -0.48
CA GLN A 66 26.51 -9.52 -0.39
C GLN A 66 25.32 -10.02 -1.23
N GLN A 67 25.33 -11.28 -1.67
CA GLN A 67 24.18 -11.87 -2.36
C GLN A 67 23.16 -12.43 -1.36
N ALA A 68 21.98 -12.81 -1.86
CA ALA A 68 20.97 -13.48 -1.04
C ALA A 68 21.53 -14.77 -0.42
N TRP A 69 21.26 -14.97 0.87
CA TRP A 69 21.66 -16.17 1.57
C TRP A 69 20.82 -17.35 1.12
N ILE A 70 21.48 -18.42 0.71
CA ILE A 70 20.87 -19.65 0.20
C ILE A 70 20.52 -20.57 1.37
N GLU A 71 21.36 -20.54 2.41
CA GLU A 71 21.19 -21.29 3.64
C GLU A 71 21.50 -20.36 4.82
N ILE A 72 20.70 -20.44 5.89
CA ILE A 72 20.76 -19.52 7.04
C ILE A 72 20.84 -20.32 8.33
N PHE A 73 21.73 -19.88 9.22
CA PHE A 73 22.05 -20.56 10.47
C PHE A 73 22.21 -19.57 11.62
N ASN A 74 22.01 -20.07 12.84
CA ASN A 74 22.27 -19.35 14.07
C ASN A 74 23.26 -20.14 14.94
N LYS A 75 24.17 -19.43 15.59
CA LYS A 75 25.06 -20.01 16.59
C LYS A 75 25.26 -19.04 17.75
N GLU A 76 25.02 -19.50 18.97
CA GLU A 76 25.34 -18.71 20.16
C GLU A 76 26.86 -18.51 20.26
N MET A 77 27.27 -17.28 20.58
CA MET A 77 28.67 -16.95 20.83
C MET A 77 29.00 -17.08 22.31
N VAL A 78 30.21 -17.56 22.60
CA VAL A 78 30.70 -17.77 23.97
C VAL A 78 31.74 -16.71 24.31
N TRP A 79 31.57 -16.06 25.46
CA TRP A 79 32.58 -15.16 26.02
C TRP A 79 33.83 -15.95 26.44
N ASN A 80 34.99 -15.60 25.88
CA ASN A 80 36.25 -16.32 26.12
C ASN A 80 37.19 -15.60 27.09
N GLY A 81 36.72 -14.54 27.76
CA GLY A 81 37.50 -13.71 28.68
C GLY A 81 37.91 -12.35 28.09
N GLU A 82 37.95 -12.24 26.76
CA GLU A 82 38.28 -10.99 26.05
C GLU A 82 37.23 -10.64 24.98
N ASN A 83 36.70 -11.65 24.28
CA ASN A 83 35.82 -11.50 23.11
C ASN A 83 34.67 -12.52 23.19
N PHE A 84 33.56 -12.23 22.50
CA PHE A 84 32.61 -13.29 22.12
C PHE A 84 33.19 -14.09 20.95
N SER A 85 33.05 -15.42 20.97
CA SER A 85 33.58 -16.28 19.90
C SER A 85 32.65 -17.42 19.51
N ALA A 86 32.67 -17.80 18.23
CA ALA A 86 31.97 -18.97 17.72
C ALA A 86 32.73 -19.60 16.54
N THR A 87 32.90 -20.92 16.56
CA THR A 87 33.49 -21.69 15.44
C THR A 87 32.40 -22.32 14.59
N ILE A 88 32.38 -22.06 13.29
CA ILE A 88 31.41 -22.57 12.31
C ILE A 88 32.12 -23.38 11.21
N GLY A 89 31.36 -24.20 10.47
CA GLY A 89 31.89 -25.14 9.47
C GLY A 89 32.06 -26.58 10.00
N PRO A 90 32.89 -27.42 9.36
CA PRO A 90 33.81 -27.07 8.28
C PRO A 90 33.10 -26.80 6.94
N PHE A 91 33.50 -25.74 6.25
CA PHE A 91 33.04 -25.43 4.90
C PHE A 91 33.99 -26.01 3.84
N LYS A 92 33.48 -26.25 2.63
CA LYS A 92 34.34 -26.63 1.50
C LYS A 92 35.15 -25.42 1.05
N ASN A 93 36.37 -25.65 0.57
CA ASN A 93 37.18 -24.58 -0.03
C ASN A 93 36.41 -23.91 -1.18
N GLY A 94 36.44 -22.58 -1.24
CA GLY A 94 35.66 -21.74 -2.17
C GLY A 94 34.22 -21.48 -1.75
N THR A 95 33.79 -21.88 -0.55
CA THR A 95 32.44 -21.54 -0.05
C THR A 95 32.42 -20.09 0.42
N TRP A 96 31.50 -19.29 -0.11
CA TRP A 96 31.21 -17.96 0.41
C TRP A 96 30.29 -18.05 1.62
N ILE A 97 30.72 -17.41 2.71
CA ILE A 97 29.93 -17.27 3.92
C ILE A 97 29.82 -15.80 4.29
N ALA A 98 28.65 -15.43 4.81
CA ALA A 98 28.37 -14.11 5.34
C ALA A 98 27.81 -14.21 6.76
N TRP A 99 28.04 -13.20 7.59
CA TRP A 99 27.48 -13.15 8.92
C TRP A 99 27.19 -11.74 9.42
N VAL A 100 26.27 -11.68 10.38
CA VAL A 100 25.95 -10.54 11.25
C VAL A 100 25.74 -11.04 12.68
N PHE A 101 25.59 -10.12 13.62
CA PHE A 101 25.35 -10.47 15.00
C PHE A 101 24.01 -9.91 15.46
N TYR A 102 23.31 -10.67 16.30
CA TYR A 102 22.14 -10.20 17.01
C TYR A 102 22.47 -10.14 18.50
N ASP A 103 22.40 -8.95 19.08
CA ASP A 103 22.52 -8.75 20.52
C ASP A 103 21.16 -9.01 21.16
N ASN A 104 20.99 -10.22 21.72
CA ASN A 104 19.74 -10.63 22.35
C ASN A 104 19.43 -9.80 23.62
N THR A 105 20.42 -9.13 24.20
CA THR A 105 20.24 -8.30 25.39
C THR A 105 19.62 -6.95 25.05
N THR A 106 19.98 -6.36 23.90
CA THR A 106 19.49 -5.04 23.46
C THR A 106 18.42 -5.11 22.37
N GLY A 107 18.25 -6.26 21.72
CA GLY A 107 17.34 -6.45 20.59
C GLY A 107 17.83 -5.80 19.29
N GLN A 108 19.15 -5.57 19.17
CA GLN A 108 19.75 -4.87 18.03
C GLN A 108 20.57 -5.80 17.14
N TRP A 109 20.47 -5.56 15.83
CA TRP A 109 21.37 -6.14 14.83
C TRP A 109 22.66 -5.33 14.74
N ILE A 110 23.77 -6.05 14.66
CA ILE A 110 25.11 -5.50 14.46
C ILE A 110 25.57 -5.96 13.10
N ASN A 111 25.55 -5.02 12.17
CA ASN A 111 25.95 -5.19 10.77
C ASN A 111 27.30 -4.52 10.52
N TYR A 112 27.94 -4.85 9.40
CA TYR A 112 29.21 -4.23 9.03
C TYR A 112 29.01 -2.72 8.87
N GLN A 113 29.80 -1.92 9.60
CA GLN A 113 29.69 -0.46 9.66
C GLN A 113 28.29 0.07 10.06
N ASN A 114 27.48 -0.73 10.76
CA ASN A 114 26.09 -0.42 11.14
C ASN A 114 25.15 -0.14 9.95
N HIS A 115 25.47 -0.61 8.75
CA HIS A 115 24.58 -0.48 7.60
C HIS A 115 23.60 -1.67 7.55
N PRO A 116 22.27 -1.45 7.41
CA PRO A 116 21.24 -2.50 7.60
C PRO A 116 21.36 -3.70 6.67
N PHE A 117 22.08 -3.56 5.55
CA PHE A 117 22.24 -4.60 4.54
C PHE A 117 23.69 -5.09 4.39
N TRP A 118 24.64 -4.55 5.16
CA TRP A 118 26.05 -4.94 5.00
C TRP A 118 26.46 -6.03 5.97
N ASN A 119 26.93 -7.13 5.41
CA ASN A 119 27.41 -8.29 6.17
C ASN A 119 28.93 -8.34 6.15
N TRP A 120 29.54 -9.01 7.13
CA TRP A 120 30.92 -9.49 6.98
C TRP A 120 30.89 -10.73 6.09
N ASN A 121 31.85 -10.86 5.17
CA ASN A 121 31.93 -11.96 4.22
C ASN A 121 33.35 -12.51 4.14
N LEU A 122 33.41 -13.79 3.76
CA LEU A 122 34.63 -14.55 3.62
C LEU A 122 34.41 -15.66 2.58
N GLU A 123 35.33 -15.76 1.62
CA GLU A 123 35.50 -17.00 0.86
C GLU A 123 36.45 -17.92 1.63
N VAL A 124 35.96 -19.08 2.06
CA VAL A 124 36.77 -20.01 2.87
C VAL A 124 37.81 -20.68 1.99
N ASN A 125 39.11 -20.46 2.26
CA ASN A 125 40.24 -21.05 1.51
C ASN A 125 40.07 -20.92 -0.03
N PRO A 126 40.09 -19.69 -0.58
CA PRO A 126 39.79 -19.45 -1.98
C PRO A 126 40.70 -20.25 -2.93
N PRO A 127 40.16 -20.86 -4.00
CA PRO A 127 40.94 -21.67 -4.94
C PRO A 127 41.80 -20.83 -5.90
N ASN A 128 41.53 -19.52 -6.00
CA ASN A 128 42.06 -18.57 -6.98
C ASN A 128 42.88 -17.44 -6.33
N VAL A 129 43.70 -17.76 -5.33
CA VAL A 129 44.63 -16.81 -4.70
C VAL A 129 45.48 -16.10 -5.76
N GLY A 130 45.58 -14.77 -5.66
CA GLY A 130 46.33 -13.93 -6.59
C GLY A 130 45.52 -13.38 -7.76
N TYR A 131 44.24 -13.76 -7.90
CA TYR A 131 43.37 -13.13 -8.89
C TYR A 131 43.22 -11.65 -8.58
N THR A 132 43.61 -10.78 -9.51
CA THR A 132 43.74 -9.34 -9.28
C THR A 132 42.78 -8.53 -10.15
N TYR A 133 42.36 -7.39 -9.62
CA TYR A 133 41.73 -6.33 -10.39
C TYR A 133 42.39 -4.99 -10.02
N ALA A 134 42.83 -4.23 -11.03
CA ALA A 134 43.49 -2.94 -10.85
C ALA A 134 42.81 -1.88 -11.71
N THR A 135 42.55 -0.71 -11.13
CA THR A 135 41.98 0.44 -11.85
C THR A 135 42.79 1.70 -11.58
N VAL A 136 43.09 2.44 -12.65
CA VAL A 136 43.69 3.78 -12.54
C VAL A 136 42.60 4.77 -12.15
N LEU A 137 42.83 5.54 -11.09
CA LEU A 137 41.94 6.57 -10.56
C LEU A 137 42.21 7.92 -11.23
N GLN A 138 41.27 8.85 -11.08
CA GLN A 138 41.34 10.21 -11.66
C GLN A 138 42.47 11.08 -11.11
N ASN A 139 43.26 10.64 -10.14
CA ASN A 139 44.43 11.36 -9.66
C ASN A 139 45.75 10.72 -10.11
N GLY A 140 45.70 9.65 -10.91
CA GLY A 140 46.86 8.84 -11.31
C GLY A 140 47.22 7.72 -10.30
N SER A 141 46.52 7.59 -9.17
CA SER A 141 46.68 6.45 -8.27
C SER A 141 46.07 5.19 -8.87
N ILE A 142 46.50 4.02 -8.43
CA ILE A 142 45.95 2.74 -8.87
C ILE A 142 45.33 2.05 -7.66
N LEU A 143 44.03 1.79 -7.72
CA LEU A 143 43.35 0.92 -6.76
C LEU A 143 43.53 -0.52 -7.20
N ILE A 144 44.17 -1.33 -6.37
CA ILE A 144 44.46 -2.73 -6.64
C ILE A 144 43.71 -3.57 -5.61
N THR A 145 42.98 -4.56 -6.10
CA THR A 145 42.29 -5.57 -5.29
C THR A 145 42.78 -6.96 -5.68
N MET A 146 42.86 -7.88 -4.72
CA MET A 146 43.19 -9.28 -5.01
C MET A 146 42.44 -10.26 -4.11
N ILE A 147 42.20 -11.46 -4.65
CA ILE A 147 41.71 -12.58 -3.85
C ILE A 147 42.89 -13.20 -3.10
N GLY A 148 42.78 -13.24 -1.78
CA GLY A 148 43.78 -13.80 -0.87
C GLY A 148 43.12 -14.63 0.22
N ARG A 149 43.90 -15.48 0.89
CA ARG A 149 43.38 -16.25 2.03
C ARG A 149 43.33 -15.35 3.26
N ALA A 150 42.16 -15.00 3.73
CA ALA A 150 42.05 -14.26 4.99
C ALA A 150 42.18 -15.21 6.19
N PRO A 151 42.86 -14.81 7.28
CA PRO A 151 43.43 -13.48 7.54
C PRO A 151 44.95 -13.39 7.29
N ASP A 152 45.50 -14.01 6.24
CA ASP A 152 46.93 -13.93 5.94
C ASP A 152 47.38 -12.47 5.77
N GLU A 153 48.58 -12.13 6.21
CA GLU A 153 49.17 -10.81 5.97
C GLU A 153 49.79 -10.80 4.57
N ILE A 154 49.39 -9.83 3.75
CA ILE A 154 49.80 -9.76 2.35
C ILE A 154 50.24 -8.35 2.02
N ASP A 155 51.43 -8.20 1.46
CA ASP A 155 51.90 -6.96 0.87
C ASP A 155 51.91 -7.01 -0.67
N ILE A 156 51.96 -5.82 -1.26
CA ILE A 156 52.22 -5.63 -2.68
C ILE A 156 53.64 -5.09 -2.86
N HIS A 157 54.43 -5.77 -3.69
CA HIS A 157 55.75 -5.33 -4.13
C HIS A 157 55.63 -4.76 -5.54
N TYR A 158 55.80 -3.44 -5.70
CA TYR A 158 55.55 -2.76 -6.98
C TYR A 158 56.65 -1.77 -7.36
N GLY A 159 56.76 -1.47 -8.66
CA GLY A 159 57.70 -0.49 -9.19
C GLY A 159 57.36 -0.02 -10.60
N LEU A 160 58.03 1.05 -11.04
CA LEU A 160 57.91 1.60 -12.39
C LEU A 160 58.71 0.76 -13.39
N THR A 161 58.15 0.55 -14.58
CA THR A 161 58.79 -0.19 -15.67
C THR A 161 58.53 0.48 -17.04
N THR A 162 59.06 -0.11 -18.12
CA THR A 162 58.93 0.40 -19.49
C THR A 162 57.81 -0.24 -20.30
N GLY A 163 57.17 -1.29 -19.79
CA GLY A 163 56.10 -2.00 -20.49
C GLY A 163 55.47 -3.14 -19.69
N PRO A 164 54.48 -3.86 -20.25
CA PRO A 164 53.79 -4.95 -19.56
C PRO A 164 54.60 -6.27 -19.53
N GLN A 165 55.73 -6.35 -20.22
CA GLN A 165 56.48 -7.60 -20.36
C GLN A 165 57.19 -7.98 -19.04
N THR A 166 57.15 -9.26 -18.69
CA THR A 166 57.88 -9.78 -17.51
C THR A 166 59.38 -9.79 -17.75
N GLY A 167 60.16 -9.51 -16.70
CA GLY A 167 61.63 -9.45 -16.74
C GLY A 167 62.21 -8.09 -17.12
N LEU A 168 61.37 -7.08 -17.32
CA LEU A 168 61.82 -5.69 -17.45
C LEU A 168 62.34 -5.16 -16.11
N PRO A 169 63.40 -4.35 -16.09
CA PRO A 169 63.91 -3.77 -14.86
C PRO A 169 62.88 -2.84 -14.23
N TRP A 170 62.78 -2.88 -12.91
CA TRP A 170 61.93 -1.98 -12.13
C TRP A 170 62.76 -0.83 -11.56
N SER A 171 62.13 0.32 -11.38
CA SER A 171 62.66 1.49 -10.67
C SER A 171 61.64 1.98 -9.65
N ASN A 172 62.09 2.70 -8.61
CA ASN A 172 61.23 3.17 -7.52
C ASN A 172 60.40 2.05 -6.89
N ILE A 173 61.08 0.97 -6.49
CA ILE A 173 60.45 -0.22 -5.94
C ILE A 173 60.01 0.05 -4.49
N THR A 174 58.78 -0.34 -4.16
CA THR A 174 58.17 -0.16 -2.83
C THR A 174 57.38 -1.42 -2.45
N ASP A 175 57.34 -1.71 -1.15
CA ASP A 175 56.49 -2.73 -0.52
C ASP A 175 55.45 -2.04 0.36
N GLU A 176 54.16 -2.41 0.22
CA GLU A 176 53.10 -1.87 1.06
C GLU A 176 52.08 -2.94 1.46
N LEU A 177 51.71 -2.95 2.75
CA LEU A 177 50.75 -3.91 3.29
C LEU A 177 49.34 -3.66 2.75
N MET A 178 48.70 -4.71 2.24
CA MET A 178 47.31 -4.64 1.77
C MET A 178 46.32 -4.81 2.92
N SER A 179 45.16 -4.15 2.80
CA SER A 179 44.08 -4.26 3.79
C SER A 179 43.01 -5.24 3.34
N TYR A 180 42.64 -6.21 4.17
CA TYR A 180 41.49 -7.09 3.89
C TYR A 180 40.18 -6.30 4.02
N ASN A 181 39.34 -6.37 2.99
CA ASN A 181 38.01 -5.80 2.94
C ASN A 181 36.96 -6.89 3.21
N PRO A 182 36.40 -6.98 4.43
CA PRO A 182 35.44 -8.01 4.78
C PRO A 182 34.07 -7.81 4.11
N LEU A 183 33.78 -6.66 3.48
CA LEU A 183 32.54 -6.48 2.73
C LEU A 183 32.56 -7.25 1.40
N TRP A 184 33.74 -7.40 0.79
CA TRP A 184 33.89 -8.03 -0.53
C TRP A 184 34.74 -9.30 -0.51
N GLY A 185 35.35 -9.63 0.64
CA GLY A 185 36.17 -10.83 0.79
C GLY A 185 37.51 -10.78 0.05
N ASN A 186 38.10 -9.59 -0.15
CA ASN A 186 39.33 -9.39 -0.92
C ASN A 186 40.32 -8.45 -0.22
N TYR A 187 41.59 -8.47 -0.62
CA TYR A 187 42.61 -7.52 -0.17
C TYR A 187 42.65 -6.32 -1.10
N THR A 188 42.76 -5.12 -0.55
CA THR A 188 42.74 -3.86 -1.30
C THR A 188 43.89 -2.94 -0.88
N ILE A 189 44.47 -2.23 -1.83
CA ILE A 189 45.42 -1.15 -1.61
C ILE A 189 45.33 -0.09 -2.71
N MET A 190 45.72 1.14 -2.39
CA MET A 190 45.83 2.24 -3.35
C MET A 190 47.29 2.70 -3.41
N ILE A 191 47.90 2.61 -4.58
CA ILE A 191 49.31 2.99 -4.82
C ILE A 191 49.41 4.20 -5.77
N GLY A 192 50.55 4.88 -5.79
CA GLY A 192 50.76 6.09 -6.59
C GLY A 192 50.46 7.40 -5.84
N PRO A 193 50.11 8.51 -6.53
CA PRO A 193 49.79 8.62 -7.95
C PRO A 193 51.01 8.55 -8.88
N PHE A 194 50.78 8.06 -10.09
CA PHE A 194 51.76 7.99 -11.17
C PHE A 194 51.50 9.09 -12.22
N LYS A 195 52.37 9.20 -13.22
CA LYS A 195 52.20 10.12 -14.36
C LYS A 195 51.59 9.37 -15.55
N PRO A 196 50.75 10.04 -16.37
CA PRO A 196 50.21 9.45 -17.59
C PRO A 196 51.31 8.85 -18.48
N GLY A 197 51.04 7.65 -18.99
CA GLY A 197 51.92 6.86 -19.83
C GLY A 197 52.93 5.98 -19.08
N GLN A 198 53.07 6.10 -17.76
CA GLN A 198 53.99 5.25 -16.99
C GLN A 198 53.43 3.84 -16.81
N TRP A 199 54.27 2.83 -16.99
CA TRP A 199 53.94 1.45 -16.64
C TRP A 199 54.33 1.16 -15.20
N VAL A 200 53.42 0.54 -14.47
CA VAL A 200 53.62 0.01 -13.11
C VAL A 200 53.52 -1.50 -13.18
N GLN A 201 54.48 -2.20 -12.58
CA GLN A 201 54.42 -3.65 -12.39
C GLN A 201 54.43 -4.00 -10.90
N TRP A 202 53.79 -5.12 -10.56
CA TRP A 202 53.77 -5.61 -9.18
C TRP A 202 53.67 -7.15 -9.09
N VAL A 203 53.95 -7.66 -7.90
CA VAL A 203 53.69 -9.03 -7.42
C VAL A 203 53.18 -8.94 -5.99
N TYR A 204 52.61 -10.01 -5.45
CA TYR A 204 52.19 -10.06 -4.04
C TYR A 204 53.09 -10.98 -3.24
N HIS A 205 53.30 -10.67 -1.96
CA HIS A 205 53.98 -11.54 -1.01
C HIS A 205 53.02 -11.89 0.12
N ASP A 206 52.63 -13.15 0.21
CA ASP A 206 51.97 -13.69 1.39
C ASP A 206 53.02 -13.85 2.48
N LEU A 207 52.99 -12.95 3.47
CA LEU A 207 53.94 -12.88 4.57
C LEU A 207 53.68 -13.99 5.60
N THR A 208 52.43 -14.46 5.72
CA THR A 208 52.06 -15.54 6.65
C THR A 208 52.64 -16.88 6.20
N LEU A 209 52.59 -17.19 4.91
CA LEU A 209 53.20 -18.40 4.35
C LEU A 209 54.60 -18.20 3.77
N ASN A 210 55.07 -16.95 3.69
CA ASN A 210 56.29 -16.55 3.01
C ASN A 210 56.33 -17.02 1.53
N GLN A 211 55.26 -16.76 0.77
CA GLN A 211 55.09 -17.17 -0.62
C GLN A 211 54.87 -15.98 -1.56
N TRP A 212 55.57 -15.96 -2.70
CA TRP A 212 55.37 -14.96 -3.74
C TRP A 212 54.29 -15.40 -4.71
N ILE A 213 53.34 -14.51 -4.99
CA ILE A 213 52.19 -14.74 -5.85
C ILE A 213 52.33 -13.88 -7.10
N HIS A 214 52.43 -14.56 -8.24
CA HIS A 214 52.48 -13.96 -9.57
C HIS A 214 51.16 -14.22 -10.30
N ASN A 215 51.02 -13.68 -11.52
CA ASN A 215 49.90 -14.02 -12.39
C ASN A 215 49.92 -15.52 -12.74
N VAL A 216 48.80 -16.06 -13.21
CA VAL A 216 48.57 -17.49 -13.54
C VAL A 216 49.62 -18.03 -14.53
N SER A 217 50.21 -17.17 -15.37
CA SER A 217 51.30 -17.48 -16.30
C SER A 217 52.71 -17.40 -15.72
N GLY A 218 52.87 -17.13 -14.42
CA GLY A 218 54.16 -16.90 -13.76
C GLY A 218 54.78 -15.53 -14.07
N THR A 219 53.98 -14.60 -14.59
CA THR A 219 54.39 -13.25 -15.01
C THR A 219 54.00 -12.21 -13.95
N ASN A 220 54.70 -11.08 -13.92
CA ASN A 220 54.32 -9.96 -13.06
C ASN A 220 53.01 -9.34 -13.54
N PHE A 221 52.25 -8.75 -12.63
CA PHE A 221 51.09 -7.93 -12.98
C PHE A 221 51.57 -6.58 -13.49
N ALA A 222 50.86 -5.97 -14.44
CA ALA A 222 51.24 -4.69 -15.04
C ALA A 222 50.02 -3.85 -15.42
N ILE A 223 50.13 -2.53 -15.27
CA ILE A 223 49.13 -1.57 -15.76
C ILE A 223 49.84 -0.29 -16.20
N GLN A 224 49.32 0.38 -17.23
CA GLN A 224 49.77 1.71 -17.63
C GLN A 224 48.86 2.76 -17.00
N ASP A 225 49.41 3.80 -16.40
CA ASP A 225 48.64 4.97 -16.00
C ASP A 225 48.16 5.71 -17.27
N VAL A 226 46.86 5.85 -17.45
CA VAL A 226 46.23 6.51 -18.62
C VAL A 226 45.38 7.71 -18.19
N TYR A 227 45.75 8.40 -17.10
CA TYR A 227 44.98 9.53 -16.60
C TYR A 227 44.71 10.61 -17.68
N SER A 228 43.43 10.94 -17.87
CA SER A 228 42.98 11.95 -18.82
C SER A 228 42.73 13.31 -18.15
N PRO A 229 43.23 14.43 -18.70
CA PRO A 229 42.90 15.77 -18.24
C PRO A 229 41.45 16.22 -18.53
N ILE A 230 40.66 15.42 -19.26
CA ILE A 230 39.24 15.69 -19.50
C ILE A 230 38.40 14.82 -18.56
N ILE A 231 37.75 15.47 -17.59
CA ILE A 231 36.85 14.80 -16.65
C ILE A 231 35.41 14.95 -17.16
N PHE A 232 34.75 13.84 -17.44
CA PHE A 232 33.31 13.80 -17.66
C PHE A 232 32.57 13.83 -16.31
N LEU A 233 31.52 14.64 -16.20
CA LEU A 233 30.75 14.79 -14.96
C LEU A 233 29.34 14.24 -15.13
N ASN A 234 28.62 14.66 -16.17
CA ASN A 234 27.26 14.20 -16.44
C ASN A 234 26.88 14.44 -17.90
N ALA A 235 25.90 13.70 -18.41
CA ALA A 235 25.20 14.01 -19.65
C ALA A 235 23.69 13.84 -19.46
N THR A 236 22.91 14.79 -19.94
CA THR A 236 21.45 14.74 -19.93
C THR A 236 20.89 14.95 -21.32
N TYR A 237 19.72 14.39 -21.56
CA TYR A 237 18.92 14.65 -22.76
C TYR A 237 17.87 15.71 -22.44
N ASN A 238 17.52 16.55 -23.42
CA ASN A 238 16.45 17.54 -23.24
C ASN A 238 15.03 16.93 -23.20
N LYS A 239 14.89 15.65 -23.56
CA LYS A 239 13.68 14.84 -23.42
C LYS A 239 14.04 13.42 -22.98
N TYR A 240 13.09 12.74 -22.34
CA TYR A 240 13.22 11.35 -21.94
C TYR A 240 13.05 10.36 -23.11
N VAL A 241 12.18 10.69 -24.08
CA VAL A 241 11.85 9.87 -25.25
C VAL A 241 11.74 10.76 -26.49
N TYR A 242 12.21 10.28 -27.62
CA TYR A 242 12.14 10.97 -28.91
C TYR A 242 11.29 10.19 -29.92
N VAL A 243 10.67 10.91 -30.84
CA VAL A 243 10.07 10.32 -32.04
C VAL A 243 11.07 10.40 -33.18
N GLU A 244 11.12 9.40 -34.05
CA GLU A 244 11.96 9.39 -35.26
C GLU A 244 11.90 10.73 -36.01
N GLY A 245 13.07 11.32 -36.27
CA GLY A 245 13.21 12.63 -36.94
C GLY A 245 13.22 13.84 -36.00
N GLN A 246 12.96 13.67 -34.70
CA GLN A 246 13.19 14.73 -33.72
C GLN A 246 14.68 14.91 -33.42
N ASN A 247 15.11 16.14 -33.19
CA ASN A 247 16.46 16.42 -32.72
C ASN A 247 16.56 16.14 -31.21
N ALA A 248 17.51 15.31 -30.83
CA ALA A 248 17.92 15.09 -29.45
C ALA A 248 19.07 16.04 -29.10
N ILE A 249 18.88 16.84 -28.05
CA ILE A 249 19.93 17.73 -27.53
C ILE A 249 20.54 17.04 -26.31
N ILE A 250 21.85 16.83 -26.37
CA ILE A 250 22.65 16.17 -25.34
C ILE A 250 23.50 17.24 -24.67
N SER A 251 23.18 17.56 -23.42
CA SER A 251 23.92 18.51 -22.59
C SER A 251 24.95 17.75 -21.76
N ILE A 252 26.22 17.98 -22.04
CA ILE A 252 27.35 17.27 -21.46
C ILE A 252 28.13 18.24 -20.58
N LEU A 253 28.19 17.95 -19.27
CA LEU A 253 28.97 18.68 -18.30
C LEU A 253 30.34 18.00 -18.15
N ILE A 254 31.40 18.75 -18.42
CA ILE A 254 32.78 18.26 -18.34
C ILE A 254 33.70 19.30 -17.69
N ASN A 255 34.80 18.84 -17.11
CA ASN A 255 35.84 19.70 -16.57
C ASN A 255 37.14 19.46 -17.34
N ASN A 256 37.63 20.53 -17.96
CA ASN A 256 38.89 20.56 -18.67
C ASN A 256 40.01 20.99 -17.72
N LEU A 257 40.90 20.06 -17.38
CA LEU A 257 42.06 20.30 -16.53
C LEU A 257 43.32 20.68 -17.30
N TYR A 258 43.24 20.83 -18.63
CA TYR A 258 44.31 21.53 -19.35
C TYR A 258 44.34 22.98 -18.85
N GLY A 259 45.53 23.48 -18.52
CA GLY A 259 45.74 24.88 -18.13
C GLY A 259 45.52 25.90 -19.27
N GLN A 260 44.92 25.46 -20.38
CA GLN A 260 44.64 26.24 -21.58
C GLN A 260 43.39 25.72 -22.29
N THR A 261 42.84 26.54 -23.18
CA THR A 261 41.75 26.13 -24.06
C THR A 261 42.22 25.06 -25.03
N VAL A 262 41.42 24.01 -25.22
CA VAL A 262 41.73 22.91 -26.16
C VAL A 262 40.61 22.70 -27.17
N SER A 263 40.98 22.47 -28.42
CA SER A 263 40.03 22.01 -29.45
C SER A 263 39.82 20.51 -29.29
N SER A 264 38.56 20.11 -29.19
CA SER A 264 38.15 18.74 -28.89
C SER A 264 37.15 18.25 -29.91
N THR A 265 37.29 16.98 -30.31
CA THR A 265 36.30 16.29 -31.13
C THR A 265 35.48 15.37 -30.25
N PHE A 266 34.17 15.57 -30.24
CA PHE A 266 33.20 14.69 -29.60
C PHE A 266 32.63 13.76 -30.67
N SER A 267 32.90 12.46 -30.57
CA SER A 267 32.35 11.44 -31.45
C SER A 267 31.35 10.61 -30.67
N LEU A 268 30.07 10.77 -31.00
CA LEU A 268 28.98 9.99 -30.41
C LEU A 268 28.73 8.76 -31.29
N SER A 269 28.97 7.57 -30.76
CA SER A 269 28.72 6.29 -31.43
C SER A 269 27.38 5.71 -31.00
N ILE A 270 26.52 5.41 -31.98
CA ILE A 270 25.22 4.77 -31.77
C ILE A 270 25.13 3.61 -32.78
N GLN A 271 25.10 2.37 -32.28
CA GLN A 271 25.10 1.16 -33.12
C GLN A 271 26.19 1.14 -34.22
N GLY A 272 27.37 1.70 -33.93
CA GLY A 272 28.49 1.75 -34.88
C GLY A 272 28.43 2.90 -35.89
N VAL A 273 27.40 3.75 -35.85
CA VAL A 273 27.36 5.02 -36.59
C VAL A 273 27.92 6.12 -35.70
N ASN A 274 28.92 6.86 -36.19
CA ASN A 274 29.59 7.92 -35.45
C ASN A 274 29.10 9.31 -35.91
N TYR A 275 28.70 10.13 -34.95
CA TYR A 275 28.32 11.53 -35.13
C TYR A 275 29.40 12.41 -34.50
N ASN A 276 30.12 13.16 -35.33
CA ASN A 276 31.27 13.95 -34.91
C ASN A 276 30.91 15.42 -34.75
N TYR A 277 31.33 16.01 -33.64
CA TYR A 277 31.14 17.42 -33.29
C TYR A 277 32.49 18.03 -32.92
N GLN A 278 32.71 19.29 -33.29
CA GLN A 278 33.93 20.02 -32.97
C GLN A 278 33.60 21.12 -31.97
N GLU A 279 34.22 21.04 -30.80
CA GLU A 279 33.93 21.94 -29.69
C GLU A 279 35.22 22.46 -29.06
N THR A 280 35.14 23.63 -28.42
CA THR A 280 36.28 24.27 -27.78
C THR A 280 36.07 24.29 -26.28
N LEU A 281 36.98 23.68 -25.53
CA LEU A 281 36.89 23.56 -24.08
C LEU A 281 37.80 24.56 -23.41
N SER A 282 37.23 25.52 -22.68
CA SER A 282 38.00 26.45 -21.83
C SER A 282 38.52 25.72 -20.58
N PRO A 283 39.58 26.20 -19.91
CA PRO A 283 40.00 25.63 -18.62
C PRO A 283 38.85 25.65 -17.60
N GLY A 284 38.67 24.56 -16.84
CA GLY A 284 37.60 24.41 -15.86
C GLY A 284 36.33 23.77 -16.42
N TYR A 285 35.18 24.07 -15.80
CA TYR A 285 33.89 23.50 -16.17
C TYR A 285 33.38 24.05 -17.51
N ASN A 286 32.89 23.16 -18.37
CA ASN A 286 32.26 23.47 -19.64
C ASN A 286 30.94 22.69 -19.76
N GLU A 287 29.93 23.34 -20.32
CA GLU A 287 28.68 22.71 -20.74
C GLU A 287 28.64 22.68 -22.27
N VAL A 288 28.59 21.47 -22.83
CA VAL A 288 28.64 21.22 -24.27
C VAL A 288 27.30 20.66 -24.72
N ASN A 289 26.65 21.30 -25.69
CA ASN A 289 25.34 20.89 -26.21
C ASN A 289 25.47 20.30 -27.61
N LEU A 290 25.33 18.98 -27.72
CA LEU A 290 25.38 18.26 -29.00
C LEU A 290 23.96 18.05 -29.53
N THR A 291 23.74 18.32 -30.82
CA THR A 291 22.44 18.09 -31.47
C THR A 291 22.50 16.86 -32.37
N LEU A 292 21.79 15.81 -32.00
CA LEU A 292 21.67 14.56 -32.75
C LEU A 292 20.32 14.51 -33.48
N ASN A 293 20.34 14.37 -34.81
CA ASN A 293 19.13 14.13 -35.59
C ASN A 293 18.80 12.62 -35.59
N THR A 294 17.61 12.26 -35.10
CA THR A 294 17.17 10.85 -34.98
C THR A 294 16.54 10.26 -36.25
N GLN A 295 16.46 11.00 -37.36
CA GLN A 295 15.75 10.58 -38.59
C GLN A 295 16.17 9.21 -39.15
N ASN A 296 17.44 8.83 -38.97
CA ASN A 296 17.99 7.56 -39.48
C ASN A 296 18.29 6.56 -38.36
N ILE A 297 17.77 6.80 -37.16
CA ILE A 297 17.93 5.88 -36.02
C ILE A 297 16.58 5.21 -35.81
N PRO A 298 16.44 3.90 -36.08
CA PRO A 298 15.16 3.20 -35.95
C PRO A 298 14.62 3.24 -34.52
N GLN A 299 13.34 2.90 -34.35
CA GLN A 299 12.77 2.62 -33.02
C GLN A 299 13.65 1.67 -32.20
N GLY A 300 13.92 2.04 -30.95
CA GLY A 300 14.67 1.21 -30.01
C GLY A 300 15.21 1.97 -28.81
N ILE A 301 15.87 1.23 -27.93
CA ILE A 301 16.61 1.74 -26.78
C ILE A 301 18.10 1.60 -27.08
N TYR A 302 18.81 2.72 -27.04
CA TYR A 302 20.22 2.80 -27.41
C TYR A 302 21.05 3.23 -26.21
N TYR A 303 22.28 2.75 -26.10
CA TYR A 303 23.25 3.20 -25.10
C TYR A 303 24.42 3.87 -25.83
N PRO A 304 24.32 5.17 -26.17
CA PRO A 304 25.34 5.84 -26.95
C PRO A 304 26.69 5.86 -26.22
N VAL A 305 27.78 5.68 -26.95
CA VAL A 305 29.13 5.81 -26.40
C VAL A 305 29.75 7.09 -26.92
N LEU A 306 30.10 7.99 -26.00
CA LEU A 306 30.77 9.23 -26.30
C LEU A 306 32.29 9.06 -26.19
N PHE A 307 32.97 9.38 -27.28
CA PHE A 307 34.43 9.47 -27.33
C PHE A 307 34.84 10.94 -27.43
N ILE A 308 35.71 11.37 -26.53
CA ILE A 308 36.26 12.74 -26.51
C ILE A 308 37.72 12.66 -26.89
N TYR A 309 38.09 13.31 -27.99
CA TYR A 309 39.46 13.40 -28.49
C TYR A 309 40.00 14.81 -28.32
N VAL A 310 41.26 14.91 -27.91
CA VAL A 310 42.03 16.16 -27.93
C VAL A 310 43.29 15.89 -28.75
N ASN A 311 43.54 16.70 -29.79
CA ASN A 311 44.65 16.51 -30.73
C ASN A 311 44.73 15.09 -31.32
N SER A 312 43.59 14.48 -31.66
CA SER A 312 43.45 13.10 -32.17
C SER A 312 43.79 11.98 -31.16
N SER A 313 44.17 12.31 -29.94
CA SER A 313 44.36 11.33 -28.86
C SER A 313 43.06 11.18 -28.07
N LEU A 314 42.57 9.95 -27.93
CA LEU A 314 41.41 9.63 -27.11
C LEU A 314 41.69 10.04 -25.65
N GLN A 315 40.87 10.93 -25.12
CA GLN A 315 40.93 11.38 -23.74
C GLN A 315 39.92 10.64 -22.89
N ARG A 316 38.68 10.53 -23.37
CA ARG A 316 37.61 9.91 -22.60
C ARG A 316 36.71 9.06 -23.48
N GLU A 317 36.33 7.92 -22.94
CA GLU A 317 35.23 7.08 -23.41
C GLU A 317 34.18 7.01 -22.29
N VAL A 318 32.92 7.29 -22.62
CA VAL A 318 31.81 7.33 -21.67
C VAL A 318 30.55 6.77 -22.32
N THR A 319 29.92 5.79 -21.69
CA THR A 319 28.56 5.37 -22.05
C THR A 319 27.56 6.39 -21.49
N LEU A 320 26.77 7.00 -22.36
CA LEU A 320 25.72 7.96 -21.98
C LEU A 320 24.46 7.22 -21.48
N PRO A 321 23.54 7.92 -20.80
CA PRO A 321 22.24 7.35 -20.46
C PRO A 321 21.50 6.82 -21.70
N ALA A 322 20.54 5.92 -21.47
CA ALA A 322 19.76 5.32 -22.53
C ALA A 322 19.00 6.37 -23.35
N LEU A 323 19.08 6.26 -24.67
CA LEU A 323 18.36 7.07 -25.66
C LEU A 323 17.19 6.26 -26.22
N TYR A 324 15.97 6.73 -25.96
CA TYR A 324 14.73 6.10 -26.41
C TYR A 324 14.22 6.78 -27.68
N ILE A 325 13.99 6.01 -28.73
CA ILE A 325 13.47 6.51 -30.01
C ILE A 325 12.26 5.66 -30.40
N LEU A 326 11.16 6.31 -30.75
CA LEU A 326 9.88 5.71 -31.13
C LEU A 326 9.55 5.97 -32.59
N ASN A 327 9.08 4.93 -33.29
CA ASN A 327 8.47 5.06 -34.61
C ASN A 327 6.97 5.19 -34.45
N VAL A 328 6.42 6.36 -34.79
CA VAL A 328 4.98 6.65 -34.72
C VAL A 328 4.26 6.55 -36.07
N THR A 329 4.99 6.30 -37.16
CA THR A 329 4.44 6.33 -38.51
C THR A 329 3.43 5.21 -38.72
N GLY A 330 2.17 5.58 -38.99
CA GLY A 330 1.09 4.62 -39.21
C GLY A 330 0.61 3.88 -37.94
N LYS A 331 1.07 4.30 -36.75
CA LYS A 331 0.70 3.71 -35.48
C LYS A 331 -0.20 4.65 -34.68
N LYS A 332 -1.12 4.07 -33.90
CA LYS A 332 -1.92 4.84 -32.94
C LYS A 332 -1.10 5.14 -31.68
N PRO A 333 -1.37 6.25 -30.98
CA PRO A 333 -0.75 6.51 -29.69
C PRO A 333 -1.19 5.50 -28.64
N LEU A 334 -0.33 5.20 -27.65
CA LEU A 334 -0.69 4.45 -26.45
C LEU A 334 -1.72 5.25 -25.65
N SER A 335 -2.76 4.57 -25.16
CA SER A 335 -3.76 5.19 -24.29
C SER A 335 -3.43 4.88 -22.84
N LEU A 336 -3.04 5.88 -22.06
CA LEU A 336 -2.86 5.76 -20.62
C LEU A 336 -4.16 6.14 -19.91
N VAL A 337 -4.71 5.20 -19.15
CA VAL A 337 -5.90 5.39 -18.32
C VAL A 337 -5.45 5.37 -16.87
N ILE A 338 -5.37 6.55 -16.24
CA ILE A 338 -5.11 6.67 -14.81
C ILE A 338 -6.46 6.63 -14.09
N VAL A 339 -6.61 5.73 -13.12
CA VAL A 339 -7.78 5.61 -12.26
C VAL A 339 -7.37 5.84 -10.81
N TRP A 340 -7.87 6.91 -10.22
CA TRP A 340 -7.68 7.21 -8.82
C TRP A 340 -8.87 6.70 -7.99
N ASN A 341 -8.61 5.89 -6.98
CA ASN A 341 -9.58 5.53 -5.94
C ASN A 341 -9.47 6.52 -4.78
N MET A 342 -10.39 7.47 -4.67
CA MET A 342 -10.44 8.43 -3.56
C MET A 342 -11.40 7.93 -2.50
N HIS A 343 -10.84 7.36 -1.44
CA HIS A 343 -11.62 6.66 -0.44
C HIS A 343 -11.28 7.08 0.99
N GLN A 344 -12.33 7.25 1.79
CA GLN A 344 -12.25 7.37 3.24
C GLN A 344 -13.49 6.71 3.85
N PRO A 345 -13.37 5.88 4.90
CA PRO A 345 -14.51 5.34 5.61
C PRO A 345 -15.29 6.45 6.34
N LEU A 346 -16.47 6.10 6.85
CA LEU A 346 -17.27 7.04 7.63
C LEU A 346 -16.63 7.28 9.01
N TYR A 347 -16.12 8.48 9.24
CA TYR A 347 -15.48 8.89 10.50
C TYR A 347 -16.44 9.48 11.53
N ILE A 348 -17.75 9.41 11.28
CA ILE A 348 -18.77 9.96 12.18
C ILE A 348 -19.38 8.80 12.96
N ALA A 349 -19.52 8.94 14.28
CA ALA A 349 -20.19 7.96 15.14
C ALA A 349 -21.73 8.12 15.12
N PRO A 350 -22.51 7.12 15.55
CA PRO A 350 -23.99 7.21 15.61
C PRO A 350 -24.55 8.47 16.28
N ASN A 351 -23.82 9.05 17.23
CA ASN A 351 -24.22 10.27 17.93
C ASN A 351 -23.91 11.58 17.17
N GLY A 352 -23.31 11.52 15.98
CA GLY A 352 -22.91 12.67 15.16
C GLY A 352 -21.51 13.21 15.45
N THR A 353 -20.72 12.59 16.31
CA THR A 353 -19.35 13.05 16.62
C THR A 353 -18.37 12.59 15.56
N TRP A 354 -17.48 13.48 15.12
CA TRP A 354 -16.32 13.16 14.29
C TRP A 354 -15.23 12.49 15.12
N GLU A 355 -14.89 11.26 14.75
CA GLU A 355 -13.96 10.39 15.49
C GLU A 355 -12.53 10.44 14.95
N GLN A 356 -12.32 10.90 13.71
CA GLN A 356 -11.00 11.06 13.09
C GLN A 356 -10.96 12.28 12.17
N PRO A 357 -9.78 12.88 11.94
CA PRO A 357 -9.63 14.13 11.20
C PRO A 357 -9.42 13.96 9.69
N TRP A 358 -9.28 12.74 9.18
CA TRP A 358 -8.67 12.46 7.88
C TRP A 358 -9.38 13.09 6.68
N VAL A 359 -10.72 13.16 6.68
CA VAL A 359 -11.46 13.82 5.58
C VAL A 359 -11.14 15.32 5.51
N PHE A 360 -11.01 15.99 6.66
CA PHE A 360 -10.60 17.40 6.71
C PHE A 360 -9.14 17.55 6.27
N LEU A 361 -8.25 16.77 6.89
CA LEU A 361 -6.82 16.83 6.67
C LEU A 361 -6.46 16.59 5.19
N HIS A 362 -6.96 15.49 4.62
CA HIS A 362 -6.61 15.07 3.25
C HIS A 362 -7.22 15.94 2.16
N THR A 363 -8.13 16.85 2.54
CA THR A 363 -8.69 17.83 1.61
C THR A 363 -7.95 19.15 1.67
N GLY A 364 -7.50 19.62 2.85
CA GLY A 364 -6.96 20.98 2.98
C GLY A 364 -5.57 21.13 3.61
N GLN A 365 -5.00 20.13 4.28
CA GLN A 365 -3.89 20.37 5.23
C GLN A 365 -2.73 19.36 5.20
N ASP A 366 -2.69 18.44 4.23
CA ASP A 366 -1.58 17.48 4.15
C ASP A 366 -0.22 18.15 3.90
N PHE A 367 -0.19 19.19 3.06
CA PHE A 367 1.05 19.76 2.52
C PHE A 367 1.03 21.29 2.50
N VAL A 368 2.20 21.87 2.20
CA VAL A 368 2.33 23.27 1.80
C VAL A 368 2.77 23.32 0.34
N TRP A 369 1.93 23.84 -0.54
CA TRP A 369 2.23 24.03 -1.96
C TRP A 369 2.15 25.50 -2.33
N ASN A 370 3.21 26.04 -2.95
CA ASN A 370 3.32 27.47 -3.29
C ASN A 370 3.02 28.44 -2.13
N GLY A 371 3.31 28.03 -0.89
CA GLY A 371 3.14 28.85 0.32
C GLY A 371 1.74 28.79 0.96
N SER A 372 0.85 27.91 0.48
CA SER A 372 -0.49 27.68 1.04
C SER A 372 -0.68 26.22 1.46
N LEU A 373 -1.49 26.00 2.50
CA LEU A 373 -1.91 24.66 2.90
C LEU A 373 -2.81 24.06 1.82
N VAL A 374 -2.60 22.78 1.51
CA VAL A 374 -3.35 22.03 0.50
C VAL A 374 -3.43 20.56 0.93
N GLY A 375 -4.56 19.88 0.67
CA GLY A 375 -4.67 18.43 0.86
C GLY A 375 -4.37 17.63 -0.41
N ALA A 376 -4.20 16.32 -0.28
CA ALA A 376 -4.00 15.40 -1.41
C ALA A 376 -5.10 15.51 -2.47
N TYR A 377 -6.37 15.54 -2.05
CA TYR A 377 -7.50 15.63 -2.99
C TYR A 377 -7.55 16.97 -3.72
N GLU A 378 -7.27 18.07 -3.04
CA GLU A 378 -7.23 19.41 -3.62
C GLU A 378 -6.06 19.56 -4.60
N LEU A 379 -4.88 19.06 -4.23
CA LEU A 379 -3.67 19.15 -5.05
C LEU A 379 -3.83 18.41 -6.39
N GLN A 380 -4.45 17.23 -6.36
CA GLN A 380 -4.77 16.49 -7.58
C GLN A 380 -5.69 17.30 -8.51
N ALA A 381 -6.75 17.91 -7.97
CA ALA A 381 -7.66 18.76 -8.74
C ALA A 381 -6.92 19.93 -9.40
N LEU A 382 -6.04 20.59 -8.65
CA LEU A 382 -5.21 21.70 -9.13
C LEU A 382 -4.33 21.27 -10.32
N PHE A 383 -3.64 20.14 -10.21
CA PHE A 383 -2.75 19.68 -11.29
C PHE A 383 -3.51 19.14 -12.51
N ILE A 384 -4.66 18.48 -12.35
CA ILE A 384 -5.51 18.09 -13.49
C ILE A 384 -6.00 19.34 -14.24
N ASN A 385 -6.34 20.40 -13.50
CA ASN A 385 -6.74 21.67 -14.09
C ASN A 385 -5.57 22.35 -14.83
N GLU A 386 -4.37 22.34 -14.26
CA GLU A 386 -3.16 22.96 -14.84
C GLU A 386 -2.67 22.26 -16.10
N PHE A 387 -2.65 20.92 -16.11
CA PHE A 387 -2.03 20.14 -17.17
C PHE A 387 -3.03 19.57 -18.19
N ASN A 388 -2.53 19.22 -19.38
CA ASN A 388 -3.31 18.56 -20.43
C ASN A 388 -3.34 17.04 -20.21
N VAL A 389 -4.02 16.63 -19.13
CA VAL A 389 -4.23 15.23 -18.77
C VAL A 389 -5.73 14.95 -18.60
N SER A 390 -6.12 13.71 -18.88
CA SER A 390 -7.45 13.20 -18.58
C SER A 390 -7.34 11.96 -17.69
N VAL A 391 -8.17 11.91 -16.66
CA VAL A 391 -8.12 10.85 -15.64
C VAL A 391 -9.52 10.35 -15.33
N THR A 392 -9.59 9.15 -14.78
CA THR A 392 -10.80 8.58 -14.19
C THR A 392 -10.63 8.63 -12.68
N ILE A 393 -11.67 9.00 -11.95
CA ILE A 393 -11.64 9.08 -10.50
C ILE A 393 -12.88 8.38 -9.96
N ASP A 394 -12.68 7.44 -9.05
CA ASP A 394 -13.72 7.06 -8.12
C ASP A 394 -13.68 8.01 -6.92
N PHE A 395 -14.77 8.73 -6.70
CA PHE A 395 -15.02 9.38 -5.43
C PHE A 395 -16.00 8.51 -4.67
N THR A 396 -15.50 7.72 -3.71
CA THR A 396 -16.39 6.84 -2.97
C THR A 396 -17.55 7.65 -2.36
N PRO A 397 -18.81 7.20 -2.50
CA PRO A 397 -19.95 7.97 -2.06
C PRO A 397 -19.91 8.39 -0.58
N VAL A 398 -19.31 7.58 0.27
CA VAL A 398 -19.05 7.91 1.68
C VAL A 398 -18.10 9.10 1.86
N LEU A 399 -17.07 9.27 1.00
CA LEU A 399 -16.21 10.46 1.01
C LEU A 399 -17.00 11.69 0.58
N LEU A 400 -17.76 11.60 -0.51
CA LEU A 400 -18.63 12.69 -0.98
C LEU A 400 -19.65 13.08 0.09
N TYR A 401 -20.20 12.10 0.81
CA TYR A 401 -21.18 12.32 1.86
C TYR A 401 -20.57 13.08 3.04
N GLN A 402 -19.33 12.78 3.39
CA GLN A 402 -18.59 13.50 4.41
C GLN A 402 -18.21 14.92 3.96
N TRP A 403 -17.80 15.13 2.71
CA TRP A 403 -17.58 16.48 2.18
C TRP A 403 -18.85 17.33 2.20
N GLU A 404 -19.97 16.79 1.72
CA GLU A 404 -21.25 17.50 1.76
C GLU A 404 -21.71 17.73 3.21
N THR A 405 -21.46 16.80 4.13
CA THR A 405 -21.69 17.02 5.57
C THR A 405 -20.88 18.20 6.08
N ILE A 406 -19.59 18.29 5.75
CA ILE A 406 -18.74 19.43 6.12
C ILE A 406 -19.31 20.74 5.55
N LEU A 407 -19.85 20.75 4.34
CA LEU A 407 -20.42 21.99 3.78
C LEU A 407 -21.77 22.41 4.41
N HIS A 408 -22.50 21.48 5.02
CA HIS A 408 -23.86 21.72 5.56
C HIS A 408 -23.92 21.76 7.09
N GLU A 409 -22.95 21.18 7.77
CA GLU A 409 -22.85 21.16 9.23
C GLU A 409 -22.46 22.55 9.77
N LYS A 410 -23.16 23.00 10.81
CA LYS A 410 -22.92 24.32 11.41
C LYS A 410 -21.96 24.28 12.60
N ASN A 411 -21.91 23.16 13.31
CA ASN A 411 -21.14 22.99 14.54
C ASN A 411 -20.53 21.60 14.58
N TYR A 412 -19.22 21.51 14.42
CA TYR A 412 -18.49 20.26 14.48
C TYR A 412 -18.24 19.84 15.92
N THR A 413 -18.56 18.59 16.23
CA THR A 413 -18.16 17.96 17.50
C THR A 413 -17.12 16.89 17.19
N PHE A 414 -15.95 16.98 17.82
CA PHE A 414 -14.86 16.01 17.68
C PHE A 414 -14.65 15.26 19.00
N THR A 415 -14.26 13.98 18.94
CA THR A 415 -13.91 13.23 20.16
C THR A 415 -12.58 13.62 20.75
N SER A 416 -11.70 14.22 19.96
CA SER A 416 -10.38 14.69 20.37
C SER A 416 -10.03 16.03 19.73
N ASN A 417 -9.04 16.73 20.29
CA ASN A 417 -8.45 17.88 19.63
C ASN A 417 -7.40 17.41 18.60
N PHE A 418 -7.79 17.35 17.33
CA PHE A 418 -6.93 16.92 16.23
C PHE A 418 -6.01 18.03 15.68
N GLY A 419 -6.12 19.27 16.19
CA GLY A 419 -5.30 20.39 15.72
C GLY A 419 -5.68 20.92 14.34
N LEU A 420 -6.88 20.62 13.84
CA LEU A 420 -7.38 21.06 12.53
C LEU A 420 -7.66 22.56 12.46
N ASN A 421 -7.34 23.18 11.32
CA ASN A 421 -7.88 24.48 10.94
C ASN A 421 -9.21 24.32 10.17
N VAL A 422 -10.29 24.05 10.91
CA VAL A 422 -11.61 23.74 10.34
C VAL A 422 -12.11 24.80 9.36
N THR A 423 -11.85 26.09 9.60
CA THR A 423 -12.27 27.15 8.66
C THR A 423 -11.60 27.00 7.30
N HIS A 424 -10.29 26.73 7.29
CA HIS A 424 -9.54 26.46 6.06
C HIS A 424 -10.03 25.19 5.38
N ASP A 425 -10.27 24.12 6.15
CA ASP A 425 -10.73 22.84 5.59
C ASP A 425 -12.10 22.96 4.89
N VAL A 426 -13.04 23.71 5.47
CA VAL A 426 -14.35 23.96 4.83
C VAL A 426 -14.18 24.71 3.51
N GLU A 427 -13.28 25.71 3.47
CA GLU A 427 -12.95 26.44 2.25
C GLU A 427 -12.30 25.52 1.20
N ALA A 428 -11.36 24.67 1.62
CA ALA A 428 -10.69 23.69 0.76
C ALA A 428 -11.65 22.64 0.21
N VAL A 429 -12.56 22.08 1.02
CA VAL A 429 -13.61 21.15 0.57
C VAL A 429 -14.50 21.80 -0.48
N ASN A 430 -14.98 23.02 -0.22
CA ASN A 430 -15.83 23.74 -1.16
C ASN A 430 -15.09 24.03 -2.47
N PHE A 431 -13.83 24.47 -2.40
CA PHE A 431 -13.01 24.73 -3.57
C PHE A 431 -12.76 23.45 -4.38
N THR A 432 -12.30 22.39 -3.72
CA THR A 432 -11.98 21.09 -4.32
C THR A 432 -13.19 20.50 -5.04
N LEU A 433 -14.35 20.47 -4.38
CA LEU A 433 -15.56 19.92 -4.95
C LEU A 433 -16.02 20.69 -6.20
N ASN A 434 -15.98 22.02 -6.14
CA ASN A 434 -16.35 22.85 -7.29
C ASN A 434 -15.34 22.73 -8.45
N LEU A 435 -14.05 22.57 -8.14
CA LEU A 435 -13.02 22.35 -9.16
C LEU A 435 -13.22 21.00 -9.85
N TYR A 436 -13.50 19.92 -9.11
CA TYR A 436 -13.82 18.63 -9.73
C TYR A 436 -15.10 18.69 -10.56
N LYS A 437 -16.18 19.35 -10.09
CA LYS A 437 -17.40 19.57 -10.91
C LYS A 437 -17.06 20.22 -12.26
N LYS A 438 -16.25 21.28 -12.24
CA LYS A 438 -15.75 21.92 -13.47
C LYS A 438 -14.96 20.96 -14.35
N LEU A 439 -14.01 20.20 -13.78
CA LEU A 439 -13.18 19.26 -14.54
C LEU A 439 -13.97 18.11 -15.18
N VAL A 440 -15.06 17.70 -14.51
CA VAL A 440 -16.02 16.73 -15.04
C VAL A 440 -16.81 17.32 -16.21
N GLU A 441 -17.31 18.56 -16.09
CA GLU A 441 -17.98 19.27 -17.20
C GLU A 441 -17.07 19.46 -18.41
N GLU A 442 -15.77 19.69 -18.19
CA GLU A 442 -14.75 19.81 -19.23
C GLU A 442 -14.35 18.46 -19.87
N GLY A 443 -14.77 17.33 -19.28
CA GLY A 443 -14.42 15.99 -19.73
C GLY A 443 -12.96 15.57 -19.44
N LYS A 444 -12.26 16.33 -18.59
CA LYS A 444 -10.91 15.97 -18.10
C LYS A 444 -10.97 14.91 -17.00
N VAL A 445 -12.03 14.90 -16.21
CA VAL A 445 -12.27 13.89 -15.16
C VAL A 445 -13.53 13.11 -15.52
N GLU A 446 -13.41 11.78 -15.59
CA GLU A 446 -14.55 10.87 -15.52
C GLU A 446 -14.76 10.44 -14.07
N VAL A 447 -16.00 10.42 -13.61
CA VAL A 447 -16.34 9.93 -12.27
C VAL A 447 -16.97 8.55 -12.35
N LEU A 448 -16.45 7.59 -11.58
CA LEU A 448 -17.05 6.28 -11.39
C LEU A 448 -18.09 6.29 -10.26
N THR A 449 -18.97 5.31 -10.25
CA THR A 449 -19.82 5.01 -9.07
C THR A 449 -19.29 3.81 -8.31
N VAL A 450 -19.60 3.68 -7.03
CA VAL A 450 -19.15 2.59 -6.16
C VAL A 450 -20.25 2.31 -5.13
N PRO A 451 -20.43 1.08 -4.63
CA PRO A 451 -21.37 0.87 -3.54
C PRO A 451 -21.02 1.75 -2.33
N PHE A 452 -22.06 2.35 -1.73
CA PHE A 452 -21.92 3.57 -0.94
C PHE A 452 -20.83 3.57 0.14
N TYR A 453 -20.74 2.50 0.93
CA TYR A 453 -19.77 2.37 2.03
C TYR A 453 -18.61 1.42 1.70
N HIS A 454 -18.32 1.22 0.41
CA HIS A 454 -17.18 0.42 -0.07
C HIS A 454 -17.12 -1.01 0.53
N PRO A 455 -18.21 -1.81 0.48
CA PRO A 455 -18.24 -3.15 1.04
C PRO A 455 -17.47 -4.19 0.21
N LEU A 456 -16.99 -5.25 0.86
CA LEU A 456 -16.44 -6.45 0.19
C LEU A 456 -17.55 -7.30 -0.40
N GLN A 457 -18.01 -6.89 -1.59
CA GLN A 457 -19.20 -7.46 -2.22
C GLN A 457 -19.16 -8.99 -2.35
N PRO A 458 -18.04 -9.66 -2.76
CA PRO A 458 -18.02 -11.12 -2.85
C PRO A 458 -18.33 -11.84 -1.53
N LEU A 459 -17.93 -11.27 -0.38
CA LEU A 459 -18.22 -11.83 0.94
C LEU A 459 -19.68 -11.63 1.33
N LEU A 460 -20.24 -10.44 1.06
CA LEU A 460 -21.68 -10.20 1.26
C LEU A 460 -22.53 -11.14 0.39
N LEU A 461 -22.12 -11.37 -0.86
CA LEU A 461 -22.79 -12.32 -1.75
C LEU A 461 -22.70 -13.77 -1.23
N SER A 462 -21.56 -14.19 -0.67
CA SER A 462 -21.42 -15.53 -0.09
C SER A 462 -22.31 -15.75 1.13
N ASP A 463 -22.60 -14.69 1.88
CA ASP A 463 -23.51 -14.73 3.04
C ASP A 463 -24.98 -14.56 2.62
N GLY A 464 -25.26 -14.35 1.32
CA GLY A 464 -26.61 -14.21 0.79
C GLY A 464 -27.17 -12.79 0.88
N TYR A 465 -26.34 -11.78 1.10
CA TYR A 465 -26.72 -10.36 1.31
C TYR A 465 -26.76 -9.59 -0.02
N TRP A 466 -27.21 -10.23 -1.10
CA TRP A 466 -27.23 -9.65 -2.45
C TRP A 466 -28.06 -8.36 -2.53
N SER A 467 -29.15 -8.26 -1.77
CA SER A 467 -30.02 -7.08 -1.75
C SER A 467 -29.37 -5.86 -1.10
N ASP A 468 -28.45 -6.07 -0.15
CA ASP A 468 -27.67 -4.98 0.46
C ASP A 468 -26.68 -4.43 -0.56
N VAL A 469 -25.98 -5.31 -1.29
CA VAL A 469 -25.06 -4.90 -2.37
C VAL A 469 -25.79 -4.08 -3.45
N VAL A 470 -26.96 -4.55 -3.92
CA VAL A 470 -27.77 -3.79 -4.89
C VAL A 470 -28.14 -2.41 -4.34
N SER A 471 -28.59 -2.34 -3.09
CA SER A 471 -28.99 -1.07 -2.46
C SER A 471 -27.82 -0.11 -2.31
N GLN A 472 -26.66 -0.62 -1.89
CA GLN A 472 -25.44 0.19 -1.78
C GLN A 472 -24.97 0.70 -3.14
N VAL A 473 -25.04 -0.10 -4.21
CA VAL A 473 -24.74 0.35 -5.58
C VAL A 473 -25.67 1.48 -5.99
N LEU A 474 -26.98 1.31 -5.83
CA LEU A 474 -27.98 2.33 -6.19
C LEU A 474 -27.82 3.61 -5.36
N MET A 475 -27.50 3.48 -4.06
CA MET A 475 -27.18 4.62 -3.20
C MET A 475 -25.94 5.36 -3.70
N GLY A 476 -24.92 4.61 -4.13
CA GLY A 476 -23.70 5.18 -4.70
C GLY A 476 -23.96 5.95 -5.99
N GLU A 477 -24.71 5.37 -6.93
CA GLU A 477 -25.10 6.03 -8.17
C GLU A 477 -25.87 7.33 -7.91
N ASN A 478 -26.80 7.29 -6.96
CA ASN A 478 -27.59 8.46 -6.56
C ASN A 478 -26.71 9.56 -5.96
N MET A 479 -25.72 9.22 -5.14
CA MET A 479 -24.80 10.19 -4.55
C MET A 479 -23.88 10.82 -5.60
N THR A 480 -23.30 10.01 -6.49
CA THR A 480 -22.51 10.50 -7.63
C THR A 480 -23.32 11.46 -8.49
N TYR A 481 -24.59 11.11 -8.78
CA TYR A 481 -25.49 11.98 -9.53
C TYR A 481 -25.86 13.26 -8.78
N GLN A 482 -26.15 13.18 -7.49
CA GLN A 482 -26.51 14.34 -6.67
C GLN A 482 -25.37 15.36 -6.59
N VAL A 483 -24.12 14.90 -6.49
CA VAL A 483 -22.95 15.77 -6.41
C VAL A 483 -22.54 16.28 -7.79
N PHE A 484 -22.28 15.40 -8.75
CA PHE A 484 -21.65 15.78 -10.03
C PHE A 484 -22.65 15.95 -11.18
N GLY A 485 -23.92 15.58 -11.02
CA GLY A 485 -24.90 15.55 -12.12
C GLY A 485 -24.64 14.44 -13.15
N VAL A 486 -23.73 13.51 -12.85
CA VAL A 486 -23.31 12.43 -13.76
C VAL A 486 -24.02 11.13 -13.40
N LYS A 487 -24.65 10.50 -14.40
CA LYS A 487 -25.10 9.11 -14.29
C LYS A 487 -23.93 8.21 -14.70
N ALA A 488 -23.08 7.89 -13.73
CA ALA A 488 -21.92 7.04 -13.97
C ALA A 488 -22.38 5.64 -14.42
N ASN A 489 -21.72 5.09 -15.43
CA ASN A 489 -21.99 3.75 -15.97
C ASN A 489 -20.78 2.81 -15.82
N GLY A 490 -19.73 3.26 -15.13
CA GLY A 490 -18.57 2.48 -14.74
C GLY A 490 -18.43 2.47 -13.24
N THR A 491 -17.85 1.40 -12.70
CA THR A 491 -17.64 1.26 -11.26
C THR A 491 -16.20 0.91 -10.89
N TRP A 492 -15.75 1.43 -9.76
CA TRP A 492 -14.65 0.82 -9.03
C TRP A 492 -15.23 -0.29 -8.15
N THR A 493 -14.94 -1.54 -8.50
CA THR A 493 -15.26 -2.67 -7.62
C THR A 493 -14.42 -2.51 -6.34
N PRO A 494 -15.00 -2.38 -5.13
CA PRO A 494 -14.23 -2.18 -3.91
C PRO A 494 -13.09 -3.20 -3.77
N GLU A 495 -11.85 -2.71 -3.59
CA GLU A 495 -10.60 -3.52 -3.54
C GLU A 495 -10.33 -4.36 -4.80
N MET A 496 -11.01 -4.06 -5.89
CA MET A 496 -11.17 -4.95 -7.05
C MET A 496 -11.63 -6.37 -6.65
N ALA A 497 -12.31 -6.51 -5.50
CA ALA A 497 -12.81 -7.76 -4.98
C ALA A 497 -14.00 -8.24 -5.83
N PHE A 498 -13.75 -9.23 -6.68
CA PHE A 498 -14.70 -9.65 -7.71
C PHE A 498 -15.06 -11.12 -7.61
N CYS A 499 -16.31 -11.44 -7.94
CA CYS A 499 -16.78 -12.79 -8.24
C CYS A 499 -17.78 -12.73 -9.40
N MET A 500 -17.96 -13.85 -10.13
CA MET A 500 -18.86 -13.88 -11.29
C MET A 500 -20.33 -13.53 -10.96
N GLY A 501 -20.74 -13.63 -9.70
CA GLY A 501 -22.07 -13.20 -9.25
C GLY A 501 -22.32 -11.69 -9.41
N LEU A 502 -21.28 -10.87 -9.39
CA LEU A 502 -21.39 -9.42 -9.54
C LEU A 502 -21.80 -8.99 -10.96
N VAL A 503 -21.55 -9.81 -11.98
CA VAL A 503 -21.94 -9.47 -13.36
C VAL A 503 -23.45 -9.23 -13.45
N GLY A 504 -24.26 -10.04 -12.76
CA GLY A 504 -25.71 -9.88 -12.72
C GLY A 504 -26.12 -8.60 -12.02
N ILE A 505 -25.56 -8.34 -10.83
CA ILE A 505 -25.82 -7.13 -10.04
C ILE A 505 -25.48 -5.87 -10.84
N TYR A 506 -24.30 -5.84 -11.47
CA TYR A 506 -23.87 -4.69 -12.27
C TYR A 506 -24.76 -4.46 -13.49
N ASN A 507 -25.23 -5.51 -14.17
CA ASN A 507 -26.19 -5.37 -15.26
C ASN A 507 -27.55 -4.82 -14.77
N GLU A 508 -28.05 -5.29 -13.62
CA GLU A 508 -29.31 -4.82 -13.03
C GLU A 508 -29.23 -3.34 -12.60
N SER A 509 -28.04 -2.88 -12.20
CA SER A 509 -27.77 -1.49 -11.84
C SER A 509 -27.20 -0.63 -12.98
N ASN A 510 -27.33 -1.04 -14.25
CA ASN A 510 -26.82 -0.30 -15.43
C ASN A 510 -25.31 0.02 -15.43
N ILE A 511 -24.50 -0.71 -14.66
CA ILE A 511 -23.05 -0.65 -14.70
C ILE A 511 -22.55 -1.49 -15.88
N SER A 512 -21.79 -0.84 -16.76
CA SER A 512 -21.34 -1.39 -18.04
C SER A 512 -19.86 -1.78 -18.05
N PHE A 513 -19.04 -1.23 -17.14
CA PHE A 513 -17.64 -1.59 -17.01
C PHE A 513 -17.11 -1.49 -15.58
N THR A 514 -16.02 -2.20 -15.30
CA THR A 514 -15.22 -2.08 -14.07
C THR A 514 -13.73 -2.19 -14.40
N ILE A 515 -12.89 -1.89 -13.41
CA ILE A 515 -11.45 -2.16 -13.44
C ILE A 515 -11.15 -3.34 -12.50
N LEU A 516 -10.26 -4.24 -12.93
CA LEU A 516 -9.78 -5.38 -12.13
C LEU A 516 -8.25 -5.52 -12.25
N ASP A 517 -7.61 -6.29 -11.39
CA ASP A 517 -6.15 -6.46 -11.42
C ASP A 517 -5.69 -7.59 -12.36
N GLU A 518 -4.70 -7.33 -13.24
CA GLU A 518 -4.29 -8.35 -14.22
C GLU A 518 -3.71 -9.60 -13.54
N GLN A 519 -2.90 -9.45 -12.48
CA GLN A 519 -2.22 -10.55 -11.81
C GLN A 519 -3.20 -11.40 -10.99
N ALA A 520 -4.20 -10.76 -10.39
CA ALA A 520 -5.23 -11.42 -9.61
C ALA A 520 -6.14 -12.32 -10.46
N PHE A 521 -6.40 -11.94 -11.71
CA PHE A 521 -7.50 -12.50 -12.50
C PHE A 521 -7.07 -13.22 -13.79
N LEU A 522 -6.18 -12.62 -14.61
CA LEU A 522 -5.86 -13.17 -15.93
C LEU A 522 -5.17 -14.54 -15.91
N PRO A 523 -4.27 -14.89 -14.97
CA PRO A 523 -3.67 -16.22 -14.90
C PRO A 523 -4.68 -17.37 -14.70
N TYR A 524 -5.86 -17.06 -14.18
CA TYR A 524 -6.91 -18.02 -13.85
C TYR A 524 -8.17 -17.87 -14.72
N ALA A 525 -8.13 -16.99 -15.72
CA ALA A 525 -9.26 -16.69 -16.57
C ALA A 525 -9.56 -17.83 -17.55
N THR A 526 -10.85 -18.11 -17.78
CA THR A 526 -11.28 -18.98 -18.89
C THR A 526 -11.60 -18.14 -20.12
N LEU A 527 -10.65 -18.08 -21.04
CA LEU A 527 -10.81 -17.40 -22.33
C LEU A 527 -11.57 -18.28 -23.33
N VAL A 528 -12.63 -17.75 -23.92
CA VAL A 528 -13.44 -18.47 -24.94
C VAL A 528 -13.33 -17.86 -26.34
N LYS A 529 -12.82 -16.63 -26.45
CA LYS A 529 -12.56 -15.93 -27.73
C LYS A 529 -11.47 -14.89 -27.54
N GLY A 530 -10.64 -14.65 -28.58
CA GLY A 530 -9.60 -13.62 -28.58
C GLY A 530 -8.25 -14.13 -28.04
N THR A 531 -7.45 -13.22 -27.50
CA THR A 531 -6.16 -13.49 -26.84
C THR A 531 -6.09 -12.74 -25.52
N ILE A 532 -5.35 -13.28 -24.54
CA ILE A 532 -5.06 -12.54 -23.30
C ILE A 532 -3.98 -11.51 -23.62
N ASN A 533 -4.40 -10.26 -23.73
CA ASN A 533 -3.54 -9.08 -23.79
C ASN A 533 -4.07 -8.08 -22.75
N PRO A 534 -3.38 -7.85 -21.62
CA PRO A 534 -3.88 -6.96 -20.57
C PRO A 534 -4.06 -5.51 -21.05
N ASP A 535 -3.37 -5.14 -22.13
CA ASP A 535 -3.47 -3.81 -22.73
C ASP A 535 -4.71 -3.63 -23.64
N GLU A 536 -5.68 -4.55 -23.59
CA GLU A 536 -6.94 -4.50 -24.33
C GLU A 536 -8.14 -4.63 -23.37
N PRO A 537 -9.31 -4.09 -23.73
CA PRO A 537 -10.51 -4.33 -22.95
C PRO A 537 -11.06 -5.73 -23.17
N PHE A 538 -11.64 -6.32 -22.13
CA PHE A 538 -12.23 -7.65 -22.13
C PHE A 538 -13.75 -7.58 -21.94
N ILE A 539 -14.46 -8.54 -22.53
CA ILE A 539 -15.85 -8.85 -22.15
C ILE A 539 -15.80 -9.99 -21.13
N VAL A 540 -16.36 -9.79 -19.95
CA VAL A 540 -16.61 -10.85 -18.96
C VAL A 540 -18.08 -11.22 -19.02
N GLU A 541 -18.37 -12.49 -19.35
CA GLU A 541 -19.73 -13.01 -19.55
C GLU A 541 -20.05 -14.08 -18.50
N ASN A 542 -21.21 -13.97 -17.86
CA ASN A 542 -21.68 -15.00 -16.93
C ASN A 542 -22.48 -16.12 -17.64
N ASN A 543 -22.86 -17.15 -16.92
CA ASN A 543 -23.62 -18.29 -17.47
C ASN A 543 -25.06 -17.95 -17.92
N LEU A 544 -25.54 -16.73 -17.67
CA LEU A 544 -26.84 -16.21 -18.12
C LEU A 544 -26.70 -15.35 -19.40
N GLY A 545 -25.48 -15.17 -19.92
CA GLY A 545 -25.21 -14.31 -21.07
C GLY A 545 -25.21 -12.81 -20.75
N GLN A 546 -25.22 -12.43 -19.47
CA GLN A 546 -25.00 -11.05 -19.04
C GLN A 546 -23.51 -10.74 -19.10
N THR A 547 -23.18 -9.49 -19.44
CA THR A 547 -21.80 -9.10 -19.72
C THR A 547 -21.40 -7.83 -18.99
N ILE A 548 -20.12 -7.71 -18.64
CA ILE A 548 -19.49 -6.45 -18.21
C ILE A 548 -18.16 -6.27 -18.94
N LEU A 549 -17.82 -5.03 -19.28
CA LEU A 549 -16.49 -4.71 -19.81
C LEU A 549 -15.48 -4.58 -18.68
N VAL A 550 -14.28 -5.10 -18.88
CA VAL A 550 -13.20 -5.00 -17.89
C VAL A 550 -11.95 -4.43 -18.52
N LEU A 551 -11.41 -3.38 -17.91
CA LEU A 551 -10.02 -2.97 -18.08
C LEU A 551 -9.19 -3.61 -16.98
N PHE A 552 -8.13 -4.33 -17.34
CA PHE A 552 -7.22 -4.86 -16.33
C PHE A 552 -6.14 -3.83 -16.05
N ARG A 553 -5.94 -3.48 -14.77
CA ARG A 553 -4.84 -2.61 -14.36
C ARG A 553 -3.53 -3.35 -14.57
N ASN A 554 -2.52 -2.65 -15.07
CA ASN A 554 -1.14 -3.13 -15.09
C ASN A 554 -0.63 -3.16 -13.65
N THR A 555 -0.44 -4.35 -13.08
CA THR A 555 -0.19 -4.51 -11.64
C THR A 555 1.15 -3.88 -11.25
N THR A 556 2.19 -4.14 -12.04
CA THR A 556 3.55 -3.62 -11.77
C THR A 556 3.58 -2.11 -11.82
N LEU A 557 3.12 -1.50 -12.92
CA LEU A 557 3.15 -0.04 -13.08
C LEU A 557 2.22 0.65 -12.07
N SER A 558 1.07 0.06 -11.74
CA SER A 558 0.17 0.63 -10.72
C SER A 558 0.82 0.65 -9.33
N ASN A 559 1.51 -0.43 -8.94
CA ASN A 559 2.24 -0.49 -7.67
C ASN A 559 3.44 0.46 -7.66
N GLU A 560 4.19 0.55 -8.77
CA GLU A 560 5.29 1.51 -8.88
C GLU A 560 4.79 2.95 -8.79
N PHE A 561 3.70 3.28 -9.48
CA PHE A 561 3.03 4.59 -9.36
C PHE A 561 2.57 4.84 -7.92
N GLY A 562 2.03 3.82 -7.26
CA GLY A 562 1.53 3.91 -5.89
C GLY A 562 2.59 4.16 -4.82
N PHE A 563 3.82 3.67 -5.04
CA PHE A 563 4.84 3.59 -3.99
C PHE A 563 6.23 4.06 -4.45
N LEU A 564 6.79 3.46 -5.50
CA LEU A 564 8.17 3.71 -5.93
C LEU A 564 8.36 5.12 -6.48
N LEU A 565 7.46 5.55 -7.38
CA LEU A 565 7.52 6.84 -8.06
C LEU A 565 7.38 8.04 -7.12
N PHE A 566 6.92 7.81 -5.88
CA PHE A 566 6.80 8.83 -4.84
C PHE A 566 7.85 8.66 -3.74
N SER A 567 8.93 7.90 -3.98
CA SER A 567 10.01 7.67 -3.02
C SER A 567 11.38 8.14 -3.51
N GLN A 568 11.40 8.86 -4.62
CA GLN A 568 12.61 9.25 -5.35
C GLN A 568 12.51 10.68 -5.88
N SER A 569 13.50 11.15 -6.67
CA SER A 569 13.45 12.53 -7.15
C SER A 569 12.39 12.73 -8.25
N PRO A 570 11.72 13.89 -8.33
CA PRO A 570 10.68 14.14 -9.33
C PRO A 570 11.15 13.94 -10.78
N GLN A 571 12.41 14.29 -11.06
CA GLN A 571 12.99 14.12 -12.40
C GLN A 571 13.26 12.65 -12.74
N LEU A 572 13.56 11.82 -11.75
CA LEU A 572 13.73 10.38 -11.92
C LEU A 572 12.38 9.72 -12.17
N THR A 573 11.38 10.07 -11.36
CA THR A 573 10.00 9.61 -11.49
C THR A 573 9.40 9.87 -12.86
N ALA A 574 9.47 11.13 -13.33
CA ALA A 574 8.97 11.48 -14.64
C ALA A 574 9.70 10.73 -15.77
N ARG A 575 11.01 10.52 -15.63
CA ARG A 575 11.80 9.78 -16.62
C ARG A 575 11.38 8.32 -16.71
N GLU A 576 11.33 7.64 -15.56
CA GLU A 576 11.05 6.20 -15.51
C GLU A 576 9.64 5.88 -16.01
N LEU A 577 8.62 6.62 -15.57
CA LEU A 577 7.25 6.45 -16.06
C LEU A 577 7.17 6.58 -17.59
N ILE A 578 7.76 7.64 -18.14
CA ILE A 578 7.71 7.89 -19.60
C ILE A 578 8.50 6.84 -20.38
N GLN A 579 9.64 6.38 -19.86
CA GLN A 579 10.44 5.35 -20.52
C GLN A 579 9.75 3.98 -20.49
N GLN A 580 9.13 3.60 -19.36
CA GLN A 580 8.33 2.38 -19.28
C GLN A 580 7.11 2.42 -20.23
N LEU A 581 6.39 3.54 -20.29
CA LEU A 581 5.31 3.72 -21.25
C LEU A 581 5.81 3.64 -22.71
N ALA A 582 7.01 4.15 -22.99
CA ALA A 582 7.62 4.04 -24.31
C ALA A 582 7.96 2.59 -24.64
N GLU A 583 8.45 1.80 -23.69
CA GLU A 583 8.66 0.35 -23.87
C GLU A 583 7.36 -0.35 -24.21
N ILE A 584 6.29 -0.11 -23.45
CA ILE A 584 4.96 -0.70 -23.73
C ILE A 584 4.49 -0.29 -25.13
N TYR A 585 4.62 0.98 -25.51
CA TYR A 585 4.31 1.45 -26.87
C TYR A 585 5.12 0.73 -27.95
N MET A 586 6.40 0.42 -27.71
CA MET A 586 7.23 -0.28 -28.69
C MET A 586 6.68 -1.68 -29.01
N TYR A 587 6.13 -2.37 -28.01
CA TYR A 587 5.56 -3.71 -28.15
C TYR A 587 4.09 -3.70 -28.60
N ASN A 588 3.29 -2.78 -28.08
CA ASN A 588 1.85 -2.72 -28.31
C ASN A 588 1.35 -1.30 -28.64
N PRO A 589 1.69 -0.78 -29.84
CA PRO A 589 1.29 0.55 -30.24
C PRO A 589 -0.24 0.64 -30.39
N GLY A 590 -0.86 1.58 -29.69
CA GLY A 590 -2.31 1.71 -29.65
C GLY A 590 -3.00 0.83 -28.61
N GLY A 591 -2.26 0.19 -27.69
CA GLY A 591 -2.84 -0.46 -26.52
C GLY A 591 -3.36 0.53 -25.47
N ILE A 592 -4.08 0.01 -24.48
CA ILE A 592 -4.53 0.71 -23.28
C ILE A 592 -3.67 0.27 -22.10
N VAL A 593 -2.94 1.17 -21.47
CA VAL A 593 -2.30 0.90 -20.18
C VAL A 593 -3.17 1.50 -19.09
N THR A 594 -3.79 0.64 -18.29
CA THR A 594 -4.57 1.08 -17.13
C THR A 594 -3.70 1.09 -15.88
N VAL A 595 -3.55 2.26 -15.27
CA VAL A 595 -2.88 2.46 -13.98
C VAL A 595 -3.94 2.82 -12.96
N ALA A 596 -4.18 1.94 -11.99
CA ALA A 596 -5.30 2.09 -11.05
C ALA A 596 -4.84 1.87 -9.61
N LEU A 597 -5.06 2.84 -8.74
CA LEU A 597 -4.47 2.90 -7.39
C LEU A 597 -5.25 3.86 -6.47
N ASP A 598 -4.96 3.79 -5.17
CA ASP A 598 -5.46 4.78 -4.22
C ASP A 598 -4.93 6.18 -4.51
N GLY A 599 -5.81 7.17 -4.36
CA GLY A 599 -5.57 8.56 -4.71
C GLY A 599 -4.58 9.25 -3.78
N GLU A 600 -4.82 9.16 -2.48
CA GLU A 600 -4.08 9.90 -1.47
C GLU A 600 -2.74 9.25 -1.10
N ASN A 601 -2.69 7.91 -1.12
CA ASN A 601 -1.57 7.11 -0.61
C ASN A 601 -0.20 7.58 -1.13
N PRO A 602 0.02 7.77 -2.46
CA PRO A 602 1.34 8.14 -2.96
C PRO A 602 1.80 9.51 -2.44
N LEU A 603 0.85 10.43 -2.22
CA LEU A 603 1.11 11.78 -1.74
C LEU A 603 1.35 11.80 -0.22
N ILE A 604 0.49 11.13 0.56
CA ILE A 604 0.55 11.19 2.03
C ILE A 604 1.65 10.30 2.62
N PHE A 605 2.06 9.24 1.94
CA PHE A 605 3.17 8.39 2.40
C PHE A 605 4.54 9.04 2.19
N ASN A 606 4.65 10.00 1.28
CA ASN A 606 5.82 10.87 1.17
C ASN A 606 5.42 12.36 1.03
N PRO A 607 5.10 13.02 2.15
CA PRO A 607 4.70 14.42 2.12
C PRO A 607 5.85 15.39 1.79
N THR A 608 7.08 14.90 1.68
CA THR A 608 8.26 15.75 1.44
C THR A 608 8.46 16.06 -0.05
N THR A 609 8.22 15.07 -0.91
CA THR A 609 8.36 15.22 -2.37
C THR A 609 7.10 14.89 -3.14
N GLY A 610 6.09 14.29 -2.51
CA GLY A 610 4.89 13.81 -3.19
C GLY A 610 4.20 14.86 -4.07
N PRO A 611 4.00 16.10 -3.59
CA PRO A 611 3.51 17.19 -4.43
C PRO A 611 4.37 17.47 -5.68
N GLU A 612 5.69 17.56 -5.52
CA GLU A 612 6.64 17.78 -6.62
C GLU A 612 6.70 16.58 -7.58
N ASP A 613 6.58 15.36 -7.07
CA ASP A 613 6.57 14.11 -7.84
C ASP A 613 5.34 14.05 -8.75
N LEU A 614 4.14 14.28 -8.21
CA LEU A 614 2.90 14.33 -8.99
C LEU A 614 2.92 15.47 -10.02
N TYR A 615 3.42 16.64 -9.63
CA TYR A 615 3.62 17.77 -10.55
C TYR A 615 4.51 17.36 -11.73
N ALA A 616 5.65 16.72 -11.46
CA ALA A 616 6.56 16.27 -12.50
C ALA A 616 5.93 15.20 -13.41
N ILE A 617 5.15 14.27 -12.86
CA ILE A 617 4.41 13.26 -13.63
C ILE A 617 3.43 13.94 -14.58
N TYR A 618 2.49 14.77 -14.09
CA TYR A 618 1.46 15.37 -14.93
C TYR A 618 2.02 16.38 -15.94
N LYS A 619 3.03 17.17 -15.55
CA LYS A 619 3.76 18.03 -16.48
C LYS A 619 4.32 17.22 -17.64
N THR A 620 4.98 16.11 -17.34
CA THR A 620 5.65 15.31 -18.37
C THR A 620 4.65 14.55 -19.24
N LEU A 621 3.58 13.99 -18.66
CA LEU A 621 2.48 13.40 -19.43
C LEU A 621 1.86 14.43 -20.40
N SER A 622 1.62 15.65 -19.92
CA SER A 622 1.12 16.75 -20.74
C SER A 622 2.08 17.15 -21.87
N GLU A 623 3.39 17.01 -21.70
CA GLU A 623 4.38 17.28 -22.75
C GLU A 623 4.36 16.25 -23.89
N TYR A 624 4.06 14.98 -23.58
CA TYR A 624 3.97 13.89 -24.58
C TYR A 624 2.55 13.67 -25.14
N GLN A 625 1.53 14.25 -24.51
CA GLN A 625 0.13 14.19 -24.90
C GLN A 625 -0.05 14.51 -26.40
N GLY A 626 -0.70 13.59 -27.13
CA GLY A 626 -1.02 13.75 -28.56
C GLY A 626 0.14 13.42 -29.52
N GLN A 627 1.31 13.00 -29.01
CA GLN A 627 2.40 12.49 -29.84
C GLN A 627 2.25 10.97 -30.02
N TRP A 628 2.98 10.19 -29.22
CA TRP A 628 2.90 8.72 -29.19
C TRP A 628 2.09 8.21 -27.99
N LEU A 629 1.70 9.12 -27.08
CA LEU A 629 0.97 8.86 -25.85
C LEU A 629 -0.24 9.80 -25.78
N ILE A 630 -1.37 9.28 -25.30
CA ILE A 630 -2.54 10.08 -24.90
C ILE A 630 -3.03 9.59 -23.55
N THR A 631 -3.37 10.50 -22.66
CA THR A 631 -4.18 10.23 -21.47
C THR A 631 -5.65 10.24 -21.85
N GLN A 632 -6.41 9.25 -21.38
CA GLN A 632 -7.83 9.11 -21.63
C GLN A 632 -8.55 8.71 -20.35
N THR A 633 -9.82 9.10 -20.23
CA THR A 633 -10.70 8.47 -19.25
C THR A 633 -11.00 7.02 -19.64
N ALA A 634 -11.47 6.20 -18.71
CA ALA A 634 -11.79 4.79 -18.95
C ALA A 634 -12.85 4.62 -20.05
N SER A 635 -13.93 5.39 -20.00
CA SER A 635 -14.96 5.39 -21.06
C SER A 635 -14.41 5.83 -22.40
N GLN A 636 -13.54 6.85 -22.45
CA GLN A 636 -12.91 7.28 -23.69
C GLN A 636 -12.07 6.15 -24.31
N ALA A 637 -11.29 5.43 -23.48
CA ALA A 637 -10.49 4.29 -23.91
C ALA A 637 -11.35 3.13 -24.42
N LEU A 638 -12.46 2.81 -23.74
CA LEU A 638 -13.43 1.77 -24.17
C LEU A 638 -14.21 2.15 -25.45
N LEU A 639 -14.35 3.44 -25.74
CA LEU A 639 -14.94 3.92 -26.99
C LEU A 639 -13.97 3.74 -28.17
N THR A 640 -12.68 4.03 -27.95
CA THR A 640 -11.63 4.00 -28.98
C THR A 640 -11.04 2.61 -29.23
N HIS A 641 -11.15 1.68 -28.27
CA HIS A 641 -10.66 0.30 -28.36
C HIS A 641 -11.80 -0.68 -28.12
N LYS A 642 -12.18 -1.44 -29.16
CA LYS A 642 -13.27 -2.43 -29.04
C LYS A 642 -12.71 -3.75 -28.53
N PRO A 643 -13.37 -4.37 -27.53
CA PRO A 643 -12.90 -5.62 -26.96
C PRO A 643 -12.95 -6.75 -28.00
N THR A 644 -11.88 -7.52 -28.07
CA THR A 644 -11.78 -8.69 -28.95
C THR A 644 -11.89 -10.01 -28.16
N ALA A 645 -11.53 -9.95 -26.88
CA ALA A 645 -11.47 -11.09 -25.97
C ALA A 645 -12.75 -11.24 -25.14
N VAL A 646 -13.16 -12.51 -24.94
CA VAL A 646 -14.29 -12.89 -24.10
C VAL A 646 -13.83 -13.91 -23.07
N ILE A 647 -14.10 -13.61 -21.78
CA ILE A 647 -13.80 -14.44 -20.62
C ILE A 647 -15.13 -14.88 -20.00
N THR A 648 -15.29 -16.18 -19.73
CA THR A 648 -16.52 -16.71 -19.11
C THR A 648 -16.34 -17.13 -17.65
N ASN A 649 -15.13 -17.03 -17.12
CA ASN A 649 -14.85 -17.33 -15.72
C ASN A 649 -13.63 -16.53 -15.24
N LEU A 650 -13.81 -15.84 -14.12
CA LEU A 650 -12.77 -15.24 -13.31
C LEU A 650 -12.83 -15.84 -11.90
N PRO A 651 -11.69 -16.00 -11.20
CA PRO A 651 -11.67 -16.47 -9.81
C PRO A 651 -12.37 -15.47 -8.87
N VAL A 652 -12.74 -15.93 -7.68
CA VAL A 652 -13.02 -15.02 -6.57
C VAL A 652 -11.69 -14.50 -6.04
N SER A 653 -11.42 -13.21 -6.22
CA SER A 653 -10.14 -12.60 -5.87
C SER A 653 -10.29 -11.09 -5.65
N SER A 654 -9.22 -10.41 -5.27
CA SER A 654 -9.08 -8.95 -5.19
C SER A 654 -7.72 -8.52 -5.76
N TRP A 655 -7.41 -7.23 -5.78
CA TRP A 655 -6.08 -6.75 -6.12
C TRP A 655 -4.95 -7.20 -5.17
N ASP A 656 -5.29 -7.81 -4.02
CA ASP A 656 -4.36 -8.49 -3.08
C ASP A 656 -4.25 -10.01 -3.38
N LEU A 657 -4.72 -10.45 -4.54
CA LEU A 657 -4.69 -11.83 -5.04
C LEU A 657 -5.56 -12.83 -4.29
N ASN A 658 -6.34 -12.40 -3.27
CA ASN A 658 -7.29 -13.20 -2.49
C ASN A 658 -8.16 -12.28 -1.59
N LEU A 659 -9.02 -12.86 -0.74
CA LEU A 659 -9.86 -12.10 0.22
C LEU A 659 -9.39 -12.19 1.69
N ASP A 660 -8.21 -12.76 1.96
CA ASP A 660 -7.73 -13.06 3.32
C ASP A 660 -7.44 -11.78 4.12
N TYR A 661 -7.12 -10.67 3.43
CA TYR A 661 -6.94 -9.37 4.07
C TYR A 661 -8.22 -8.85 4.75
N TRP A 662 -9.39 -9.37 4.40
CA TRP A 662 -10.66 -9.05 5.06
C TRP A 662 -11.21 -10.25 5.86
N ASN A 663 -10.78 -11.49 5.55
CA ASN A 663 -11.30 -12.69 6.19
C ASN A 663 -10.28 -13.85 6.32
N ASN A 664 -9.23 -13.67 7.13
CA ASN A 664 -8.19 -14.70 7.41
C ASN A 664 -8.38 -15.47 8.73
N GLY A 665 -9.53 -15.33 9.39
CA GLY A 665 -9.78 -15.97 10.69
C GLY A 665 -9.11 -15.29 11.89
N TYR A 666 -8.56 -14.07 11.75
CA TYR A 666 -8.11 -13.28 12.89
C TYR A 666 -9.29 -12.99 13.84
N PRO A 667 -9.15 -13.17 15.18
CA PRO A 667 -10.27 -13.04 16.12
C PRO A 667 -11.03 -11.71 16.03
N GLY A 668 -10.33 -10.60 15.79
CA GLY A 668 -10.97 -9.29 15.63
C GLY A 668 -11.85 -9.20 14.37
N LYS A 669 -11.43 -9.79 13.25
CA LYS A 669 -12.22 -9.81 12.01
C LYS A 669 -13.43 -10.74 12.15
N ILE A 670 -13.24 -11.91 12.77
CA ILE A 670 -14.34 -12.84 13.10
C ILE A 670 -15.40 -12.13 13.95
N GLU A 671 -14.97 -11.38 14.96
CA GLU A 671 -15.89 -10.64 15.84
C GLU A 671 -16.70 -9.59 15.07
N ILE A 672 -16.07 -8.85 14.15
CA ILE A 672 -16.78 -7.88 13.28
C ILE A 672 -17.83 -8.61 12.43
N TRP A 673 -17.44 -9.65 11.69
CA TRP A 673 -18.36 -10.41 10.82
C TRP A 673 -19.52 -11.05 11.60
N GLN A 674 -19.26 -11.60 12.79
CA GLN A 674 -20.32 -12.17 13.64
C GLN A 674 -21.30 -11.11 14.14
N ASN A 675 -20.80 -9.95 14.58
CA ASN A 675 -21.68 -8.87 15.05
C ASN A 675 -22.47 -8.24 13.89
N LEU A 676 -21.88 -8.17 12.69
CA LEU A 676 -22.58 -7.73 11.48
C LEU A 676 -23.75 -8.68 11.16
N SER A 677 -23.51 -9.99 11.14
CA SER A 677 -24.57 -11.00 10.93
C SER A 677 -25.69 -10.86 11.96
N VAL A 678 -25.36 -10.78 13.25
CA VAL A 678 -26.36 -10.61 14.32
C VAL A 678 -27.16 -9.31 14.15
N ALA A 679 -26.49 -8.19 13.83
CA ALA A 679 -27.15 -6.92 13.61
C ALA A 679 -28.11 -6.98 12.42
N ARG A 680 -27.68 -7.57 11.31
CA ARG A 680 -28.52 -7.80 10.12
C ARG A 680 -29.74 -8.65 10.44
N GLU A 681 -29.57 -9.76 11.16
CA GLU A 681 -30.67 -10.66 11.55
C GLU A 681 -31.75 -9.94 12.38
N TYR A 682 -31.33 -9.16 13.38
CA TYR A 682 -32.25 -8.33 14.15
C TYR A 682 -32.92 -7.26 13.29
N LEU A 683 -32.18 -6.61 12.38
CA LEU A 683 -32.70 -5.56 11.51
C LEU A 683 -33.72 -6.09 10.49
N ILE A 684 -33.47 -7.24 9.87
CA ILE A 684 -34.45 -7.92 9.02
C ILE A 684 -35.70 -8.26 9.81
N ALA A 685 -35.54 -8.85 11.01
CA ALA A 685 -36.68 -9.18 11.87
C ALA A 685 -37.51 -7.96 12.24
N TYR A 686 -36.87 -6.84 12.57
CA TYR A 686 -37.53 -5.58 12.86
C TYR A 686 -38.23 -5.01 11.62
N THR A 687 -37.56 -5.00 10.47
CA THR A 687 -38.08 -4.48 9.19
C THR A 687 -39.34 -5.23 8.76
N ILE A 688 -39.29 -6.57 8.76
CA ILE A 688 -40.43 -7.42 8.42
C ILE A 688 -41.56 -7.28 9.44
N ALA A 689 -41.23 -7.14 10.73
CA ALA A 689 -42.22 -6.91 11.77
C ALA A 689 -42.93 -5.56 11.61
N LEU A 690 -42.30 -4.56 10.98
CA LEU A 690 -42.93 -3.29 10.62
C LEU A 690 -43.72 -3.35 9.31
N GLY A 691 -43.65 -4.47 8.57
CA GLY A 691 -44.26 -4.61 7.24
C GLY A 691 -43.52 -3.82 6.15
N ALA A 692 -42.24 -3.54 6.35
CA ALA A 692 -41.39 -2.81 5.41
C ALA A 692 -40.55 -3.79 4.55
N ASN A 693 -40.01 -3.26 3.45
CA ASN A 693 -39.09 -4.01 2.59
C ASN A 693 -37.68 -4.02 3.20
N ILE A 694 -37.02 -5.17 3.13
CA ILE A 694 -35.62 -5.31 3.51
C ILE A 694 -34.70 -4.59 2.53
N SER A 695 -33.50 -4.24 2.98
CA SER A 695 -32.46 -3.58 2.18
C SER A 695 -33.02 -2.39 1.38
N PRO A 696 -33.60 -1.35 2.03
CA PRO A 696 -34.07 -0.19 1.32
C PRO A 696 -32.88 0.65 0.82
N VAL A 697 -33.08 1.35 -0.30
CA VAL A 697 -32.24 2.50 -0.68
C VAL A 697 -32.53 3.63 0.31
N VAL A 698 -31.53 4.04 1.08
CA VAL A 698 -31.69 5.03 2.16
C VAL A 698 -31.36 6.42 1.63
N TYR A 699 -32.24 7.40 1.91
CA TYR A 699 -31.95 8.81 1.67
C TYR A 699 -31.14 9.39 2.83
N LEU A 700 -30.05 10.09 2.53
CA LEU A 700 -29.10 10.61 3.51
C LEU A 700 -29.01 12.14 3.44
N PRO A 701 -29.79 12.86 4.28
CA PRO A 701 -29.69 14.31 4.33
C PRO A 701 -28.37 14.73 5.00
N PHE A 702 -27.65 15.66 4.36
CA PHE A 702 -26.32 16.13 4.80
C PHE A 702 -26.33 16.87 6.14
N ASP A 703 -27.47 17.42 6.56
CA ASP A 703 -27.63 18.15 7.82
C ASP A 703 -27.98 17.26 9.03
N LYS A 704 -28.05 15.93 8.83
CA LYS A 704 -28.37 14.95 9.89
C LYS A 704 -27.39 13.79 9.98
N THR A 705 -26.25 13.86 9.32
CA THR A 705 -25.23 12.81 9.29
C THR A 705 -24.87 12.30 10.70
N PRO A 706 -24.79 10.98 10.94
CA PRO A 706 -24.93 9.87 9.99
C PRO A 706 -26.37 9.29 9.93
N ASN A 707 -27.36 10.03 10.44
CA ASN A 707 -28.74 9.58 10.54
C ASN A 707 -29.54 9.85 9.26
N SER A 708 -30.66 9.14 9.12
CA SER A 708 -31.58 9.27 8.00
C SER A 708 -32.92 9.90 8.43
N THR A 709 -33.94 9.82 7.57
CA THR A 709 -35.25 10.46 7.72
C THR A 709 -36.11 9.89 8.85
N ASN A 710 -35.90 8.63 9.20
CA ASN A 710 -36.58 7.96 10.30
C ASN A 710 -35.67 6.91 10.94
N LEU A 711 -36.15 6.28 12.02
CA LEU A 711 -35.36 5.29 12.76
C LEU A 711 -35.00 4.07 11.91
N LEU A 712 -35.94 3.52 11.15
CA LEU A 712 -35.69 2.31 10.35
C LEU A 712 -34.61 2.56 9.29
N ASP A 713 -34.74 3.66 8.55
CA ASP A 713 -33.75 4.05 7.54
C ASP A 713 -32.39 4.36 8.17
N THR A 714 -32.37 4.93 9.39
CA THR A 714 -31.13 5.17 10.14
C THR A 714 -30.44 3.86 10.51
N LEU A 715 -31.20 2.85 10.94
CA LEU A 715 -30.65 1.54 11.29
C LEU A 715 -30.14 0.78 10.04
N TRP A 716 -30.82 0.91 8.90
CA TRP A 716 -30.32 0.40 7.63
C TRP A 716 -29.04 1.11 7.19
N ASN A 717 -28.96 2.43 7.35
CA ASN A 717 -27.74 3.16 7.08
C ASN A 717 -26.57 2.64 7.95
N TYR A 718 -26.82 2.45 9.25
CA TYR A 718 -25.82 1.92 10.18
C TYR A 718 -25.33 0.52 9.80
N LEU A 719 -26.22 -0.32 9.26
CA LEU A 719 -25.82 -1.64 8.78
C LEU A 719 -24.90 -1.50 7.58
N TYR A 720 -25.26 -0.69 6.58
CA TYR A 720 -24.43 -0.48 5.40
C TYR A 720 -23.07 0.15 5.75
N VAL A 721 -23.01 1.05 6.74
CA VAL A 721 -21.73 1.54 7.29
C VAL A 721 -20.90 0.36 7.80
N ALA A 722 -21.47 -0.52 8.61
CA ALA A 722 -20.76 -1.65 9.21
C ALA A 722 -20.31 -2.72 8.18
N GLU A 723 -20.87 -2.72 6.98
CA GLU A 723 -20.47 -3.59 5.87
C GLU A 723 -19.19 -3.14 5.14
N GLY A 724 -18.71 -1.92 5.41
CA GLY A 724 -17.53 -1.35 4.75
C GLY A 724 -16.25 -2.19 4.93
N SER A 725 -15.42 -2.22 3.88
CA SER A 725 -14.21 -3.05 3.83
C SER A 725 -13.15 -2.62 4.85
N ASP A 726 -13.05 -1.32 5.13
CA ASP A 726 -12.03 -0.70 5.98
C ASP A 726 -11.93 -1.34 7.37
N TRP A 727 -13.08 -1.69 7.95
CA TRP A 727 -13.14 -2.21 9.31
C TRP A 727 -12.35 -3.50 9.45
N THR A 728 -12.46 -4.39 8.46
CA THR A 728 -11.80 -5.70 8.48
C THR A 728 -10.41 -5.64 7.85
N TRP A 729 -10.17 -4.73 6.89
CA TRP A 729 -8.83 -4.41 6.39
C TRP A 729 -7.89 -4.00 7.52
N GLN A 730 -8.30 -3.00 8.31
CA GLN A 730 -7.47 -2.41 9.38
C GLN A 730 -7.35 -3.30 10.62
N THR A 731 -8.28 -4.25 10.83
CA THR A 731 -8.32 -5.04 12.07
C THR A 731 -7.35 -6.23 12.04
N GLY A 732 -6.16 -6.04 12.61
CA GLY A 732 -5.15 -7.09 12.71
C GLY A 732 -4.37 -7.33 11.42
N PRO A 733 -3.68 -8.46 11.26
CA PRO A 733 -2.79 -8.68 10.13
C PRO A 733 -3.56 -8.73 8.80
N PRO A 734 -2.99 -8.19 7.72
CA PRO A 734 -1.63 -7.63 7.66
C PRO A 734 -1.53 -6.14 8.04
N ALA A 735 -2.61 -5.36 7.97
CA ALA A 735 -2.55 -3.90 8.15
C ALA A 735 -2.19 -3.46 9.59
N ASN A 736 -2.72 -4.15 10.60
CA ASN A 736 -2.56 -3.80 12.02
C ASN A 736 -2.87 -2.32 12.33
N GLY A 737 -3.97 -1.83 11.76
CA GLY A 737 -4.44 -0.46 11.92
C GLY A 737 -4.90 -0.12 13.34
N PRO A 738 -5.26 1.16 13.57
CA PRO A 738 -5.77 1.63 14.85
C PRO A 738 -6.97 0.80 15.36
N ILE A 739 -6.99 0.52 16.66
CA ILE A 739 -8.08 -0.26 17.31
C ILE A 739 -9.46 0.35 17.07
N TRP A 740 -9.51 1.66 16.86
CA TRP A 740 -10.70 2.43 16.53
C TRP A 740 -11.50 1.84 15.36
N PHE A 741 -10.85 1.33 14.30
CA PHE A 741 -11.56 0.75 13.15
C PHE A 741 -12.46 -0.42 13.56
N LYS A 742 -11.93 -1.32 14.41
CA LYS A 742 -12.72 -2.42 14.97
C LYS A 742 -13.85 -1.90 15.85
N GLU A 743 -13.52 -0.98 16.76
CA GLU A 743 -14.48 -0.44 17.72
C GLU A 743 -15.65 0.29 17.03
N GLN A 744 -15.38 0.98 15.93
CA GLN A 744 -16.39 1.69 15.15
C GLN A 744 -17.41 0.74 14.51
N ALA A 745 -16.95 -0.34 13.88
CA ALA A 745 -17.85 -1.35 13.31
C ALA A 745 -18.71 -2.04 14.39
N LEU A 746 -18.11 -2.33 15.54
CA LEU A 746 -18.83 -2.90 16.68
C LEU A 746 -19.82 -1.90 17.31
N LEU A 747 -19.51 -0.62 17.30
CA LEU A 747 -20.40 0.43 17.78
C LEU A 747 -21.67 0.52 16.93
N TYR A 748 -21.55 0.52 15.61
CA TYR A 748 -22.69 0.54 14.69
C TYR A 748 -23.58 -0.70 14.86
N THR A 749 -22.98 -1.89 14.80
CA THR A 749 -23.72 -3.17 14.91
C THR A 749 -24.38 -3.34 16.29
N SER A 750 -23.68 -3.02 17.38
CA SER A 750 -24.26 -3.09 18.73
C SER A 750 -25.37 -2.06 18.95
N THR A 751 -25.26 -0.87 18.34
CA THR A 751 -26.32 0.16 18.38
C THR A 751 -27.60 -0.34 17.72
N ILE A 752 -27.50 -0.98 16.55
CA ILE A 752 -28.63 -1.61 15.85
C ILE A 752 -29.33 -2.62 16.76
N VAL A 753 -28.57 -3.59 17.28
CA VAL A 753 -29.10 -4.67 18.11
C VAL A 753 -29.75 -4.12 19.39
N SER A 754 -29.09 -3.17 20.05
CA SER A 754 -29.57 -2.55 21.29
C SER A 754 -30.90 -1.82 21.07
N ILE A 755 -30.97 -0.99 20.02
CA ILE A 755 -32.19 -0.24 19.68
C ILE A 755 -33.34 -1.18 19.35
N ILE A 756 -33.11 -2.21 18.52
CA ILE A 756 -34.17 -3.15 18.12
C ILE A 756 -34.67 -3.95 19.32
N LYS A 757 -33.76 -4.48 20.15
CA LYS A 757 -34.14 -5.16 21.39
C LYS A 757 -34.97 -4.25 22.29
N HIS A 758 -34.62 -2.96 22.36
CA HIS A 758 -35.41 -1.99 23.09
C HIS A 758 -36.81 -1.81 22.48
N GLN A 759 -36.94 -1.61 21.16
CA GLN A 759 -38.24 -1.50 20.49
C GLN A 759 -39.13 -2.74 20.72
N PHE A 760 -38.55 -3.93 20.66
CA PHE A 760 -39.28 -5.17 20.96
C PHE A 760 -39.66 -5.29 22.45
N SER A 761 -38.82 -4.80 23.37
CA SER A 761 -39.14 -4.79 24.81
C SER A 761 -40.32 -3.89 25.19
N LEU A 762 -40.67 -2.94 24.33
CA LEU A 762 -41.83 -2.06 24.48
C LEU A 762 -43.16 -2.75 24.09
N ILE A 763 -43.10 -3.99 23.59
CA ILE A 763 -44.27 -4.85 23.46
C ILE A 763 -44.42 -5.63 24.77
N LYS A 764 -45.52 -5.40 25.49
CA LYS A 764 -45.78 -5.96 26.82
C LYS A 764 -47.08 -6.73 26.85
N LEU A 765 -47.05 -7.92 27.42
CA LEU A 765 -48.26 -8.66 27.75
C LEU A 765 -48.76 -8.18 29.11
N GLU A 766 -49.88 -7.45 29.12
CA GLU A 766 -50.48 -6.91 30.33
C GLU A 766 -51.40 -7.93 31.02
N GLU A 767 -52.11 -8.73 30.22
CA GLU A 767 -53.08 -9.69 30.75
C GLU A 767 -53.27 -10.89 29.83
N ALA A 768 -53.41 -12.09 30.43
CA ALA A 768 -53.89 -13.29 29.77
C ALA A 768 -54.96 -13.99 30.61
N LYS A 769 -56.19 -14.07 30.09
CA LYS A 769 -57.36 -14.65 30.79
C LYS A 769 -58.09 -15.67 29.93
N LEU A 770 -58.55 -16.75 30.56
CA LEU A 770 -59.49 -17.68 29.94
C LEU A 770 -60.91 -17.13 30.00
N ASP A 771 -61.59 -17.11 28.87
CA ASP A 771 -63.01 -16.75 28.77
C ASP A 771 -63.74 -17.65 27.75
N GLY A 772 -64.60 -18.54 28.26
CA GLY A 772 -65.49 -19.36 27.43
C GLY A 772 -64.78 -20.20 26.37
N GLY A 773 -63.65 -20.85 26.70
CA GLY A 773 -62.86 -21.65 25.77
C GLY A 773 -61.94 -20.87 24.84
N ASN A 774 -61.80 -19.55 25.05
CA ASN A 774 -60.84 -18.70 24.35
C ASN A 774 -59.82 -18.15 25.34
N LEU A 775 -58.60 -17.91 24.86
CA LEU A 775 -57.61 -17.11 25.56
C LEU A 775 -57.75 -15.66 25.10
N LYS A 776 -58.05 -14.75 26.03
CA LYS A 776 -58.03 -13.30 25.81
C LYS A 776 -56.69 -12.77 26.26
N LEU A 777 -55.99 -12.08 25.36
CA LEU A 777 -54.73 -11.42 25.62
C LEU A 777 -54.91 -9.91 25.51
N GLU A 778 -54.36 -9.17 26.46
CA GLU A 778 -54.15 -7.74 26.35
C GLU A 778 -52.65 -7.47 26.19
N ILE A 779 -52.24 -7.04 25.00
CA ILE A 779 -50.86 -6.73 24.66
C ILE A 779 -50.74 -5.22 24.42
N ASN A 780 -49.96 -4.54 25.24
CA ASN A 780 -49.63 -3.14 25.06
C ASN A 780 -48.43 -2.99 24.12
N ASN A 781 -48.60 -2.27 23.03
CA ASN A 781 -47.50 -1.85 22.18
C ASN A 781 -47.17 -0.39 22.51
N GLU A 782 -46.15 -0.16 23.32
CA GLU A 782 -45.72 1.19 23.72
C GLU A 782 -44.92 1.91 22.62
N ASN A 783 -44.68 1.27 21.48
CA ASN A 783 -44.06 1.92 20.33
C ASN A 783 -45.07 2.77 19.55
N ASN A 784 -44.55 3.73 18.79
CA ASN A 784 -45.35 4.53 17.85
C ASN A 784 -45.67 3.81 16.55
N ASN A 785 -45.08 2.63 16.31
CA ASN A 785 -45.23 1.86 15.08
C ASN A 785 -46.23 0.71 15.24
N THR A 786 -46.89 0.33 14.15
CA THR A 786 -47.70 -0.88 14.08
C THR A 786 -46.80 -2.08 13.76
N PHE A 787 -46.99 -3.21 14.45
CA PHE A 787 -46.25 -4.45 14.20
C PHE A 787 -47.14 -5.56 13.61
N TYR A 788 -46.61 -6.29 12.64
CA TYR A 788 -47.19 -7.46 11.99
C TYR A 788 -46.39 -8.70 12.42
N LEU A 789 -46.97 -9.49 13.33
CA LEU A 789 -46.28 -10.58 14.01
C LEU A 789 -47.08 -11.89 13.88
N VAL A 790 -46.45 -13.00 14.28
CA VAL A 790 -47.09 -14.28 14.52
C VAL A 790 -47.14 -14.53 16.02
N LEU A 791 -48.35 -14.57 16.56
CA LEU A 791 -48.60 -14.98 17.93
C LEU A 791 -48.63 -16.50 18.00
N VAL A 792 -47.75 -17.07 18.82
CA VAL A 792 -47.64 -18.51 19.06
C VAL A 792 -47.96 -18.79 20.52
N ILE A 793 -48.88 -19.71 20.76
CA ILE A 793 -49.25 -20.16 22.11
C ILE A 793 -48.90 -21.64 22.22
N ASN A 794 -47.99 -21.96 23.13
CA ASN A 794 -47.58 -23.32 23.45
C ASN A 794 -48.17 -23.75 24.79
N TYR A 795 -48.88 -24.87 24.81
CA TYR A 795 -49.35 -25.52 26.03
C TYR A 795 -49.42 -27.04 25.87
N GLY A 796 -48.71 -27.76 26.74
CA GLY A 796 -48.51 -29.20 26.60
C GLY A 796 -47.88 -29.53 25.24
N ASN A 797 -48.54 -30.41 24.46
CA ASN A 797 -48.12 -30.75 23.08
C ASN A 797 -48.94 -29.99 22.02
N THR A 798 -49.59 -28.89 22.38
CA THR A 798 -50.42 -28.10 21.46
C THR A 798 -49.72 -26.80 21.14
N HIS A 799 -49.65 -26.48 19.85
CA HIS A 799 -49.09 -25.24 19.33
C HIS A 799 -50.18 -24.54 18.51
N ILE A 800 -50.50 -23.30 18.85
CA ILE A 800 -51.43 -22.47 18.07
C ILE A 800 -50.64 -21.28 17.55
N ALA A 801 -50.57 -21.11 16.24
CA ALA A 801 -49.95 -19.96 15.59
C ALA A 801 -51.01 -19.15 14.84
N THR A 802 -51.06 -17.84 15.06
CA THR A 802 -51.96 -16.93 14.33
C THR A 802 -51.23 -15.63 14.01
N PRO A 803 -51.35 -15.10 12.78
CA PRO A 803 -50.93 -13.74 12.48
C PRO A 803 -51.68 -12.74 13.37
N VAL A 804 -50.99 -11.71 13.84
CA VAL A 804 -51.55 -10.62 14.64
C VAL A 804 -50.99 -9.27 14.18
N THR A 805 -51.82 -8.23 14.27
CA THR A 805 -51.41 -6.84 14.06
C THR A 805 -51.52 -6.11 15.39
N LEU A 806 -50.42 -5.53 15.85
CA LEU A 806 -50.35 -4.78 17.10
C LEU A 806 -50.23 -3.28 16.77
N TYR A 807 -51.34 -2.55 16.92
CA TYR A 807 -51.36 -1.09 16.78
C TYR A 807 -50.72 -0.41 18.00
N PRO A 808 -50.25 0.84 17.91
CA PRO A 808 -49.82 1.60 19.08
C PRO A 808 -50.86 1.63 20.20
N GLY A 809 -50.43 1.35 21.42
CA GLY A 809 -51.27 1.22 22.61
C GLY A 809 -51.81 -0.20 22.87
N MET A 810 -52.93 -0.28 23.57
CA MET A 810 -53.52 -1.54 24.03
C MET A 810 -54.23 -2.32 22.91
N ASN A 811 -53.79 -3.56 22.68
CA ASN A 811 -54.38 -4.49 21.70
C ASN A 811 -55.08 -5.65 22.41
N LYS A 812 -56.34 -5.92 22.04
CA LYS A 812 -57.14 -7.01 22.61
C LYS A 812 -57.27 -8.14 21.60
N ILE A 813 -56.66 -9.28 21.90
CA ILE A 813 -56.57 -10.43 21.00
C ILE A 813 -57.35 -11.60 21.60
N LYS A 814 -58.18 -12.25 20.80
CA LYS A 814 -58.95 -13.43 21.22
C LYS A 814 -58.51 -14.63 20.39
N VAL A 815 -57.92 -15.62 21.06
CA VAL A 815 -57.47 -16.87 20.42
C VAL A 815 -58.36 -18.03 20.83
N LYS A 816 -58.88 -18.76 19.85
CA LYS A 816 -59.72 -19.93 20.09
C LYS A 816 -58.84 -21.13 20.46
N LEU A 817 -59.09 -21.73 21.61
CA LEU A 817 -58.37 -22.92 22.06
C LEU A 817 -59.04 -24.18 21.50
N SER A 818 -58.24 -25.22 21.23
CA SER A 818 -58.77 -26.49 20.71
C SER A 818 -59.67 -27.17 21.75
N THR A 819 -60.87 -27.60 21.34
CA THR A 819 -61.85 -28.26 22.21
C THR A 819 -61.45 -29.66 22.65
N SER A 820 -60.42 -30.27 22.04
CA SER A 820 -59.97 -31.64 22.33
C SER A 820 -58.97 -31.74 23.49
N LYS A 821 -58.35 -30.63 23.93
CA LYS A 821 -57.44 -30.56 25.10
C LYS A 821 -57.62 -29.22 25.82
N PRO A 822 -58.54 -29.11 26.80
CA PRO A 822 -58.77 -27.87 27.52
C PRO A 822 -57.56 -27.49 28.40
N ILE A 823 -57.22 -26.20 28.43
CA ILE A 823 -56.23 -25.64 29.36
C ILE A 823 -56.82 -25.68 30.76
N SER A 824 -56.12 -26.31 31.72
CA SER A 824 -56.55 -26.30 33.13
C SER A 824 -56.17 -24.98 33.81
N MET A 825 -56.98 -24.54 34.77
CA MET A 825 -56.65 -23.43 35.67
C MET A 825 -55.29 -23.68 36.33
N ASN A 826 -54.41 -22.67 36.39
CA ASN A 826 -53.01 -22.75 36.83
C ASN A 826 -52.03 -23.48 35.89
N SER A 827 -52.42 -23.78 34.65
CA SER A 827 -51.43 -24.19 33.63
C SER A 827 -50.50 -23.03 33.29
N VAL A 828 -49.19 -23.30 33.21
CA VAL A 828 -48.23 -22.38 32.60
C VAL A 828 -48.35 -22.52 31.09
N ILE A 829 -48.62 -21.41 30.42
CA ILE A 829 -48.60 -21.31 28.96
C ILE A 829 -47.47 -20.40 28.53
N GLU A 830 -46.80 -20.77 27.45
CA GLU A 830 -45.83 -19.90 26.80
C GLU A 830 -46.54 -19.17 25.66
N ILE A 831 -46.45 -17.85 25.68
CA ILE A 831 -46.96 -16.95 24.66
C ILE A 831 -45.76 -16.28 24.03
N SER A 832 -45.50 -16.56 22.77
CA SER A 832 -44.38 -16.02 22.01
C SER A 832 -44.87 -15.20 20.83
N LEU A 833 -44.16 -14.13 20.53
CA LEU A 833 -44.35 -13.31 19.35
C LEU A 833 -43.15 -13.53 18.42
N TYR A 834 -43.43 -13.82 17.15
CA TYR A 834 -42.42 -13.99 16.13
C TYR A 834 -42.58 -12.95 15.02
N SER A 835 -41.47 -12.41 14.52
CA SER A 835 -41.44 -11.72 13.24
C SER A 835 -41.42 -12.78 12.12
N PRO A 836 -42.33 -12.73 11.13
CA PRO A 836 -42.56 -13.82 10.16
C PRO A 836 -41.47 -13.98 9.08
N VAL A 837 -40.21 -13.68 9.42
CA VAL A 837 -39.03 -13.76 8.55
C VAL A 837 -38.81 -15.17 7.99
N LYS A 838 -38.30 -15.24 6.75
CA LYS A 838 -37.89 -16.45 6.05
C LYS A 838 -36.37 -16.54 5.94
N GLU A 839 -35.83 -17.75 5.90
CA GLU A 839 -34.38 -17.99 5.79
C GLU A 839 -33.73 -17.25 4.61
N TRP A 840 -34.37 -17.25 3.43
CA TRP A 840 -33.84 -16.58 2.24
C TRP A 840 -33.84 -15.04 2.34
N GLU A 841 -34.63 -14.44 3.24
CA GLU A 841 -34.61 -12.98 3.49
C GLU A 841 -33.40 -12.58 4.35
N VAL A 842 -32.89 -13.52 5.15
CA VAL A 842 -31.80 -13.29 6.11
C VAL A 842 -30.45 -13.67 5.54
N GLY A 843 -30.39 -14.70 4.68
CA GLY A 843 -29.11 -15.25 4.20
C GLY A 843 -28.50 -16.21 5.23
N LEU A 844 -27.19 -16.12 5.45
CA LEU A 844 -26.50 -16.87 6.49
C LEU A 844 -27.02 -16.43 7.88
N THR A 845 -27.41 -17.40 8.72
CA THR A 845 -28.01 -17.11 10.03
C THR A 845 -27.18 -17.67 11.19
N LEU A 846 -26.89 -16.85 12.19
CA LEU A 846 -26.33 -17.26 13.48
C LEU A 846 -27.43 -17.50 14.53
N ILE A 847 -28.57 -16.80 14.45
CA ILE A 847 -29.73 -16.98 15.32
C ILE A 847 -30.69 -17.96 14.64
N PRO A 848 -30.96 -19.14 15.23
CA PRO A 848 -31.87 -20.11 14.63
C PRO A 848 -33.27 -19.54 14.42
N LEU A 849 -33.76 -19.58 13.18
CA LEU A 849 -35.14 -19.25 12.86
C LEU A 849 -36.05 -20.44 13.19
N SER A 850 -37.19 -20.15 13.83
CA SER A 850 -38.24 -21.16 13.98
C SER A 850 -39.07 -21.26 12.70
N GLN A 851 -39.93 -22.28 12.60
CA GLN A 851 -40.94 -22.34 11.53
C GLN A 851 -41.90 -21.12 11.51
N TYR A 852 -41.96 -20.36 12.61
CA TYR A 852 -42.77 -19.15 12.75
C TYR A 852 -41.98 -17.86 12.46
N GLY A 853 -40.66 -17.97 12.25
CA GLY A 853 -39.73 -16.87 12.02
C GLY A 853 -38.86 -16.54 13.23
N PHE A 854 -38.47 -15.27 13.34
CA PHE A 854 -37.53 -14.74 14.33
C PHE A 854 -38.25 -14.44 15.66
N LEU A 855 -37.75 -14.94 16.79
CA LEU A 855 -38.38 -14.72 18.09
C LEU A 855 -38.21 -13.25 18.52
N VAL A 856 -39.33 -12.55 18.69
CA VAL A 856 -39.37 -11.15 19.12
C VAL A 856 -39.45 -11.06 20.64
N GLN A 857 -40.40 -11.77 21.25
CA GLN A 857 -40.62 -11.77 22.69
C GLN A 857 -41.32 -13.06 23.13
N SER A 858 -41.03 -13.55 24.34
CA SER A 858 -41.73 -14.70 24.92
C SER A 858 -42.14 -14.42 26.37
N TYR A 859 -43.33 -14.86 26.75
CA TYR A 859 -43.91 -14.70 28.08
C TYR A 859 -44.38 -16.05 28.61
N ASN A 860 -44.01 -16.37 29.85
CA ASN A 860 -44.57 -17.51 30.57
C ASN A 860 -45.67 -17.02 31.51
N VAL A 861 -46.90 -17.46 31.29
CA VAL A 861 -48.07 -16.98 32.04
C VAL A 861 -48.82 -18.12 32.69
N THR A 862 -49.16 -17.95 33.96
CA THR A 862 -50.03 -18.87 34.68
C THR A 862 -51.49 -18.45 34.51
N VAL A 863 -52.28 -19.31 33.88
CA VAL A 863 -53.64 -18.99 33.49
C VAL A 863 -54.58 -18.93 34.70
N GLY A 864 -55.20 -17.76 34.94
CA GLY A 864 -56.26 -17.55 35.95
C GLY A 864 -55.85 -16.74 37.18
N ILE A 865 -54.61 -16.28 37.26
CA ILE A 865 -54.12 -15.34 38.28
C ILE A 865 -53.69 -14.08 37.53
N SER A 866 -54.12 -12.88 37.97
CA SER A 866 -53.59 -11.62 37.46
C SER A 866 -52.08 -11.64 37.66
N SER A 867 -51.32 -11.72 36.58
CA SER A 867 -49.87 -11.91 36.63
C SER A 867 -49.21 -10.63 37.12
N ASP A 868 -48.68 -10.66 38.34
CA ASP A 868 -47.46 -9.92 38.65
C ASP A 868 -46.35 -10.51 37.77
N SER A 869 -45.67 -9.66 37.01
CA SER A 869 -44.63 -10.03 36.07
C SER A 869 -43.44 -10.67 36.80
N GLN A 870 -43.35 -12.00 36.82
CA GLN A 870 -42.07 -12.67 37.04
C GLN A 870 -41.38 -12.85 35.69
N GLN A 871 -40.54 -11.87 35.34
CA GLN A 871 -39.46 -12.08 34.38
C GLN A 871 -38.64 -13.27 34.88
N GLN A 872 -38.55 -14.34 34.09
CA GLN A 872 -37.43 -15.26 34.26
C GLN A 872 -36.16 -14.48 33.94
N PRO A 873 -35.10 -14.58 34.76
CA PRO A 873 -33.83 -14.01 34.40
C PRO A 873 -33.34 -14.75 33.16
N LEU A 874 -33.27 -14.05 32.02
CA LEU A 874 -32.16 -14.32 31.13
C LEU A 874 -30.90 -14.21 32.00
N PHE A 875 -29.97 -15.15 31.84
CA PHE A 875 -28.60 -14.96 32.28
C PHE A 875 -28.05 -13.71 31.58
N ILE A 876 -28.33 -12.56 32.18
CA ILE A 876 -27.61 -11.33 31.97
C ILE A 876 -26.31 -11.58 32.72
N LEU A 877 -25.23 -11.83 31.98
CA LEU A 877 -23.91 -11.42 32.42
C LEU A 877 -24.00 -9.92 32.65
N ALA A 878 -24.32 -9.54 33.89
CA ALA A 878 -24.37 -8.18 34.35
C ALA A 878 -22.94 -7.68 34.48
N SER A 879 -22.37 -7.22 33.38
CA SER A 879 -21.34 -6.18 33.40
C SER A 879 -22.05 -4.83 33.28
N ILE A 880 -22.76 -4.42 34.34
CA ILE A 880 -23.20 -3.03 34.48
C ILE A 880 -22.06 -2.23 35.11
N ILE A 881 -21.45 -1.40 34.27
CA ILE A 881 -21.13 0.01 34.52
C ILE A 881 -20.66 0.33 35.95
N LEU A 882 -19.34 0.35 36.11
CA LEU A 882 -18.69 1.21 37.10
C LEU A 882 -17.32 1.68 36.57
N LEU A 883 -17.32 2.45 35.48
CA LEU A 883 -16.16 3.23 35.05
C LEU A 883 -16.63 4.53 34.41
N PRO A 884 -16.73 5.61 35.21
CA PRO A 884 -16.00 6.80 34.80
C PRO A 884 -15.28 7.48 35.97
N ILE A 885 -14.70 6.73 36.92
CA ILE A 885 -13.95 7.33 38.06
C ILE A 885 -12.55 6.71 38.31
N LEU A 886 -12.16 5.60 37.67
CA LEU A 886 -10.82 5.01 37.89
C LEU A 886 -9.75 5.31 36.81
N ALA A 887 -10.10 5.87 35.66
CA ALA A 887 -9.10 6.28 34.65
C ALA A 887 -8.36 7.59 35.04
N ILE A 888 -8.93 8.39 35.94
CA ILE A 888 -8.32 9.65 36.42
C ILE A 888 -7.33 9.42 37.60
N ILE A 889 -7.32 8.23 38.21
CA ILE A 889 -6.46 7.95 39.39
C ILE A 889 -5.25 7.05 39.05
N ILE A 890 -5.24 6.35 37.90
CA ILE A 890 -4.09 5.52 37.50
C ILE A 890 -3.20 6.19 36.45
N ILE A 891 -3.70 7.16 35.67
CA ILE A 891 -2.86 8.01 34.76
C ILE A 891 -2.12 9.13 35.54
N LYS A 892 -2.29 9.22 36.86
CA LYS A 892 -1.48 10.09 37.73
C LYS A 892 -0.37 9.38 38.50
N ARG A 893 -0.02 8.13 38.14
CA ARG A 893 1.09 7.40 38.77
C ARG A 893 2.11 6.75 37.82
N TYR A 894 1.97 6.95 36.51
CA TYR A 894 3.00 6.65 35.51
C TYR A 894 3.08 7.72 34.40
N LEU A 895 2.94 8.99 34.79
CA LEU A 895 3.55 10.14 34.12
C LEU A 895 4.40 10.88 35.14
#